data_AF-A0A6L9QPB5-F1
#
_entry.id   AF-A0A6L9QPB5-F1
#
_cell.length_a   1.000
_cell.length_b   1.000
_cell.length_c   1.000
_cell.angle_alpha   90.00
_cell.angle_beta   90.00
_cell.angle_gamma   90.00
#
_symmetry.space_group_name_H-M   'P 1'
#
loop_
_entity.id
_entity.type
_entity.pdbx_description
1 polymer ?
#
loop_
_entity_poly.entity_id
_entity_poly.type
_entity_poly.pdbx_seq_one_letter_code
_entity_poly.pdbx_strand_id
1 'polypeptide(L)'
;MAEERGGRVPREVGLVAAAIKRDFGGLISVDDMPSKDPYQREQKLLSRGLAALIARQLTGCDNETAAGFVVDGFDDYGIDAVAILEGAPRLWLIQSKWSDQGRASLKMNDALQMVNGFKRIDQRQYDRLNERYTSLADQINRVLDHPDAHITLLAAVMGQGQLSSSVIECFEDAKKEFNSFSPDRPIDYGVRGALDAKTAILEGLDVRIDLSVPVTNWFRQTAPYDAFQGSVSVGEVASWYEKHRDRLFDRNIRQSLGLTPANSAISATLKEHPELFWYFNNGITVTCDKADPHPFSISDPNGPITLDLTNVSVVNGAQTVTTISAVFEQHPDLVAGAQVSVKVIATRNSPDGFGEQITKAANTQNRVEPQDFAALDPMQASIRSEFQVKLEKTYVYRRGETPPAPDAGCTMEEAGLALVCAHNDARLAVRVKARIDALWEKEGQGVYTRIFRRAPDSAQIWRSVRLLRDVREALDREEKERRNRAAAVAEHGDLLLAHIVFQRVGLDHLDDTTEEWDSFRASVPGLVTDVLDRLISYVDIEFGSNSFIRSTFLNEDRCRLLVRRILTDLEEGAPPPQVPDDYRREENSKPRRPNTVAVLVDADRVPEGAELRFVGAGAGEEEALAEWLAADARRTQATWTGQRGKALLWAADNRRYSPTGLVQHMWRLAEWNAAPVAVQGTKRWEVPGQGTLVELAEEVLRERDLHEL
;
A
#
# COMPACT_ATOMS: atom_id res chain seq x y z
N MET A 1 -36.93 0.50 22.59
CA MET A 1 -35.99 -0.04 23.60
C MET A 1 -34.79 -0.77 22.96
N ALA A 2 -34.53 -0.63 21.66
CA ALA A 2 -33.47 -1.35 20.93
C ALA A 2 -32.35 -0.45 20.38
N GLU A 3 -32.28 0.82 20.77
CA GLU A 3 -31.35 1.82 20.18
C GLU A 3 -30.20 2.28 21.09
N GLU A 4 -30.02 1.74 22.30
CA GLU A 4 -28.96 2.18 23.23
C GLU A 4 -27.73 1.25 23.32
N ARG A 5 -27.42 0.46 22.28
CA ARG A 5 -26.23 -0.42 22.24
C ARG A 5 -25.05 0.15 21.44
N GLY A 6 -24.94 1.47 21.31
CA GLY A 6 -23.86 2.18 20.60
C GLY A 6 -22.52 2.23 21.35
N GLY A 7 -22.09 1.13 21.97
CA GLY A 7 -20.71 1.00 22.45
C GLY A 7 -19.82 0.54 21.30
N ARG A 8 -18.93 1.41 20.80
CA ARG A 8 -17.97 1.05 19.73
C ARG A 8 -17.21 -0.21 20.15
N VAL A 9 -17.40 -1.32 19.41
CA VAL A 9 -16.73 -2.61 19.68
C VAL A 9 -15.22 -2.37 19.76
N PRO A 10 -14.53 -2.84 20.82
CA PRO A 10 -13.08 -2.69 20.91
C PRO A 10 -12.40 -3.27 19.67
N ARG A 11 -11.40 -2.57 19.13
CA ARG A 11 -10.75 -2.89 17.86
C ARG A 11 -10.19 -4.31 17.84
N GLU A 12 -9.64 -4.75 18.96
CA GLU A 12 -9.12 -6.10 19.19
C GLU A 12 -10.21 -7.17 19.07
N VAL A 13 -11.40 -6.92 19.63
CA VAL A 13 -12.52 -7.86 19.60
C VAL A 13 -13.00 -8.08 18.17
N GLY A 14 -13.17 -6.98 17.41
CA GLY A 14 -13.57 -7.07 16.01
C GLY A 14 -12.55 -7.79 15.14
N LEU A 15 -11.24 -7.57 15.37
CA LEU A 15 -10.17 -8.28 14.66
C LEU A 15 -10.17 -9.78 14.97
N VAL A 16 -10.25 -10.15 16.25
CA VAL A 16 -10.24 -11.56 16.68
C VAL A 16 -11.48 -12.28 16.17
N ALA A 17 -12.65 -11.64 16.20
CA ALA A 17 -13.90 -12.23 15.71
C ALA A 17 -13.82 -12.55 14.22
N ALA A 18 -13.31 -11.61 13.42
CA ALA A 18 -13.17 -11.80 11.98
C ALA A 18 -12.13 -12.89 11.66
N ALA A 19 -11.01 -12.93 12.38
CA ALA A 19 -10.01 -13.98 12.21
C ALA A 19 -10.56 -15.37 12.56
N ILE A 20 -11.33 -15.50 13.64
CA ILE A 20 -11.98 -16.76 14.03
C ILE A 20 -12.95 -17.24 12.94
N LYS A 21 -13.78 -16.34 12.40
CA LYS A 21 -14.73 -16.69 11.35
C LYS A 21 -14.02 -17.17 10.08
N ARG A 22 -12.92 -16.51 9.70
CA ARG A 22 -12.09 -16.88 8.55
C ARG A 22 -11.40 -18.23 8.75
N ASP A 23 -10.71 -18.40 9.88
CA ASP A 23 -9.81 -19.55 10.10
C ASP A 23 -10.56 -20.80 10.55
N PHE A 24 -11.63 -20.65 11.33
CA PHE A 24 -12.32 -21.77 12.00
C PHE A 24 -13.81 -21.87 11.66
N GLY A 25 -14.40 -20.90 10.95
CA GLY A 25 -15.83 -20.87 10.65
C GLY A 25 -16.36 -22.11 9.92
N GLY A 26 -15.51 -22.75 9.09
CA GLY A 26 -15.83 -24.01 8.42
C GLY A 26 -15.34 -25.28 9.14
N LEU A 27 -14.57 -25.14 10.23
CA LEU A 27 -13.93 -26.25 10.94
C LEU A 27 -14.60 -26.57 12.28
N ILE A 28 -15.19 -25.56 12.93
CA ILE A 28 -15.86 -25.70 14.22
C ILE A 28 -17.37 -25.82 14.00
N SER A 29 -17.94 -26.99 14.32
CA SER A 29 -19.39 -27.17 14.31
C SER A 29 -20.05 -26.42 15.47
N VAL A 30 -21.24 -25.88 15.23
CA VAL A 30 -22.17 -25.31 16.23
C VAL A 30 -23.55 -25.99 16.16
N ASP A 31 -23.62 -27.18 15.55
CA ASP A 31 -24.89 -27.86 15.28
C ASP A 31 -25.48 -28.57 16.49
N ASP A 32 -24.65 -28.83 17.50
CA ASP A 32 -25.04 -29.32 18.82
C ASP A 32 -25.77 -28.26 19.67
N MET A 33 -25.84 -27.00 19.21
CA MET A 33 -26.58 -25.95 19.92
C MET A 33 -28.09 -26.09 19.72
N PRO A 34 -28.89 -26.18 20.81
CA PRO A 34 -30.34 -26.27 20.72
C PRO A 34 -31.00 -24.97 20.24
N SER A 35 -30.32 -23.83 20.39
CA SER A 35 -30.80 -22.51 19.98
C SER A 35 -30.63 -22.30 18.47
N LYS A 36 -31.72 -21.89 17.81
CA LYS A 36 -31.72 -21.46 16.40
C LYS A 36 -31.42 -19.97 16.23
N ASP A 37 -31.23 -19.23 17.32
CA ASP A 37 -30.90 -17.80 17.28
C ASP A 37 -29.51 -17.58 16.64
N PRO A 38 -29.42 -16.87 15.49
CA PRO A 38 -28.16 -16.65 14.80
C PRO A 38 -27.10 -15.98 15.68
N TYR A 39 -27.50 -15.05 16.54
CA TYR A 39 -26.56 -14.35 17.43
C TYR A 39 -25.96 -15.30 18.47
N GLN A 40 -26.77 -16.18 19.07
CA GLN A 40 -26.27 -17.15 20.05
C GLN A 40 -25.35 -18.20 19.41
N ARG A 41 -25.67 -18.62 18.18
CA ARG A 41 -24.81 -19.53 17.40
C ARG A 41 -23.47 -18.87 17.07
N GLU A 42 -23.48 -17.60 16.70
CA GLU A 42 -22.27 -16.82 16.46
C GLU A 42 -21.43 -16.65 17.73
N GLN A 43 -22.04 -16.29 18.87
CA GLN A 43 -21.33 -16.21 20.15
C GLN A 43 -20.67 -17.53 20.54
N LYS A 44 -21.35 -18.66 20.28
CA LYS A 44 -20.79 -20.00 20.52
C LYS A 44 -19.61 -20.30 19.60
N LEU A 45 -19.73 -19.99 18.30
CA LEU A 45 -18.63 -20.10 17.33
C LEU A 45 -17.42 -19.27 17.78
N LEU A 46 -17.64 -18.03 18.22
CA LEU A 46 -16.58 -17.13 18.67
C LEU A 46 -15.88 -17.65 19.94
N SER A 47 -16.63 -18.22 20.90
CA SER A 47 -16.03 -18.83 22.10
C SER A 47 -15.18 -20.06 21.73
N ARG A 48 -15.73 -21.00 20.95
CA ARG A 48 -15.02 -22.21 20.49
C ARG A 48 -13.79 -21.86 19.65
N GLY A 49 -13.94 -20.90 18.75
CA GLY A 49 -12.86 -20.41 17.91
C GLY A 49 -11.76 -19.71 18.70
N LEU A 50 -12.09 -19.03 19.81
CA LEU A 50 -11.08 -18.48 20.71
C LEU A 50 -10.28 -19.60 21.38
N ALA A 51 -10.94 -20.68 21.82
CA ALA A 51 -10.25 -21.85 22.37
C ALA A 51 -9.30 -22.49 21.35
N ALA A 52 -9.77 -22.70 20.10
CA ALA A 52 -8.95 -23.23 19.01
C ALA A 52 -7.78 -22.30 18.65
N LEU A 53 -8.00 -20.98 18.57
CA LEU A 53 -6.96 -19.99 18.26
C LEU A 53 -5.82 -20.03 19.29
N ILE A 54 -6.16 -20.09 20.57
CA ILE A 54 -5.17 -20.19 21.65
C ILE A 54 -4.48 -21.57 21.63
N ALA A 55 -5.22 -22.66 21.38
CA ALA A 55 -4.64 -23.99 21.23
C ALA A 55 -3.61 -24.03 20.08
N ARG A 56 -3.94 -23.41 18.93
CA ARG A 56 -3.03 -23.24 17.78
C ARG A 56 -1.76 -22.50 18.18
N GLN A 57 -1.88 -21.39 18.91
CA GLN A 57 -0.72 -20.61 19.37
C GLN A 57 0.20 -21.43 20.29
N LEU A 58 -0.38 -22.17 21.25
CA LEU A 58 0.38 -22.93 22.25
C LEU A 58 1.13 -24.12 21.65
N THR A 59 0.53 -24.78 20.67
CA THR A 59 1.05 -26.01 20.06
C THR A 59 1.82 -25.75 18.78
N GLY A 60 1.56 -24.65 18.09
CA GLY A 60 2.11 -24.33 16.77
C GLY A 60 1.53 -25.18 15.63
N CYS A 61 0.38 -25.83 15.82
CA CYS A 61 -0.28 -26.67 14.82
C CYS A 61 -1.06 -25.86 13.76
N ASP A 62 -1.64 -26.55 12.78
CA ASP A 62 -2.53 -25.96 11.77
C ASP A 62 -3.97 -25.73 12.30
N ASN A 63 -4.83 -25.10 11.49
CA ASN A 63 -6.19 -24.74 11.89
C ASN A 63 -7.07 -25.97 12.12
N GLU A 64 -6.90 -27.00 11.30
CA GLU A 64 -7.64 -28.26 11.36
C GLU A 64 -7.33 -29.02 12.65
N THR A 65 -6.04 -29.16 13.00
CA THR A 65 -5.61 -29.79 14.25
C THR A 65 -6.09 -28.98 15.45
N ALA A 66 -5.97 -27.64 15.40
CA ALA A 66 -6.43 -26.77 16.47
C ALA A 66 -7.96 -26.84 16.68
N ALA A 67 -8.74 -26.94 15.61
CA ALA A 67 -10.19 -27.15 15.68
C ALA A 67 -10.53 -28.52 16.27
N GLY A 68 -9.74 -29.55 15.96
CA GLY A 68 -9.87 -30.90 16.53
C GLY A 68 -9.63 -30.98 18.04
N PHE A 69 -8.98 -29.98 18.64
CA PHE A 69 -8.82 -29.87 20.10
C PHE A 69 -10.07 -29.35 20.82
N VAL A 70 -11.06 -28.81 20.11
CA VAL A 70 -12.27 -28.23 20.72
C VAL A 70 -13.24 -29.32 21.17
N VAL A 71 -13.50 -29.39 22.47
CA VAL A 71 -14.39 -30.37 23.12
C VAL A 71 -15.63 -29.74 23.76
N ASP A 72 -15.74 -28.40 23.72
CA ASP A 72 -16.88 -27.62 24.22
C ASP A 72 -18.23 -28.17 23.74
N GLY A 73 -19.12 -28.51 24.66
CA GLY A 73 -20.37 -29.20 24.36
C GLY A 73 -21.13 -29.59 25.64
N PHE A 74 -22.21 -30.35 25.49
CA PHE A 74 -22.83 -30.97 26.68
C PHE A 74 -21.81 -31.90 27.36
N ASP A 75 -21.82 -32.00 28.69
CA ASP A 75 -20.88 -32.83 29.48
C ASP A 75 -19.38 -32.60 29.18
N ASP A 76 -18.99 -31.36 28.90
CA ASP A 76 -17.57 -30.94 28.76
C ASP A 76 -16.89 -30.63 30.10
N TYR A 77 -17.68 -30.49 31.17
CA TYR A 77 -17.27 -30.11 32.52
C TYR A 77 -16.39 -28.86 32.58
N GLY A 78 -16.71 -27.86 31.76
CA GLY A 78 -16.04 -26.56 31.80
C GLY A 78 -14.65 -26.54 31.14
N ILE A 79 -14.33 -27.55 30.33
CA ILE A 79 -13.15 -27.54 29.47
C ILE A 79 -13.65 -27.43 28.03
N ASP A 80 -13.31 -26.33 27.37
CA ASP A 80 -13.78 -26.03 26.02
C ASP A 80 -12.84 -26.61 24.94
N ALA A 81 -11.55 -26.73 25.25
CA ALA A 81 -10.57 -27.36 24.38
C ALA A 81 -9.44 -28.04 25.17
N VAL A 82 -8.84 -29.07 24.57
CA VAL A 82 -7.69 -29.81 25.12
C VAL A 82 -6.55 -29.76 24.12
N ALA A 83 -5.58 -28.86 24.34
CA ALA A 83 -4.44 -28.71 23.46
C ALA A 83 -3.27 -29.60 23.91
N ILE A 84 -2.64 -30.29 22.96
CA ILE A 84 -1.63 -31.32 23.23
C ILE A 84 -0.39 -31.04 22.38
N LEU A 85 0.79 -31.08 22.99
CA LEU A 85 2.07 -31.05 22.29
C LEU A 85 2.82 -32.36 22.53
N GLU A 86 2.92 -33.23 21.52
CA GLU A 86 3.52 -34.57 21.70
C GLU A 86 5.05 -34.53 21.85
N GLY A 87 5.74 -33.60 21.17
CA GLY A 87 7.21 -33.50 21.20
C GLY A 87 7.79 -32.95 22.51
N ALA A 88 6.96 -32.33 23.34
CA ALA A 88 7.28 -31.92 24.71
C ALA A 88 6.00 -32.12 25.52
N PRO A 89 5.93 -33.11 26.44
CA PRO A 89 4.71 -33.66 27.02
C PRO A 89 3.93 -32.60 27.81
N ARG A 90 3.16 -31.78 27.09
CA ARG A 90 2.42 -30.64 27.61
C ARG A 90 0.96 -30.78 27.24
N LEU A 91 0.11 -30.54 28.23
CA LEU A 91 -1.33 -30.60 28.13
C LEU A 91 -1.92 -29.28 28.64
N TRP A 92 -2.69 -28.60 27.79
CA TRP A 92 -3.48 -27.44 28.21
C TRP A 92 -4.95 -27.80 28.19
N LEU A 93 -5.60 -27.62 29.33
CA LEU A 93 -7.05 -27.65 29.45
C LEU A 93 -7.50 -26.20 29.35
N ILE A 94 -8.29 -25.86 28.34
CA ILE A 94 -8.62 -24.48 27.99
C ILE A 94 -10.09 -24.24 28.25
N GLN A 95 -10.42 -23.20 29.01
CA GLN A 95 -11.78 -22.70 29.17
C GLN A 95 -11.90 -21.31 28.55
N SER A 96 -12.81 -21.14 27.58
CA SER A 96 -12.95 -19.92 26.79
C SER A 96 -14.14 -19.07 27.24
N LYS A 97 -14.01 -17.74 27.19
CA LYS A 97 -15.13 -16.81 27.37
C LYS A 97 -15.05 -15.66 26.39
N TRP A 98 -16.14 -15.47 25.64
CA TRP A 98 -16.28 -14.38 24.68
C TRP A 98 -17.13 -13.22 25.22
N SER A 99 -16.81 -11.99 24.81
CA SER A 99 -17.64 -10.81 25.01
C SER A 99 -17.40 -9.80 23.89
N ASP A 100 -18.47 -9.36 23.22
CA ASP A 100 -18.40 -8.34 22.16
C ASP A 100 -17.90 -6.97 22.66
N GLN A 101 -17.93 -6.76 23.97
CA GLN A 101 -17.46 -5.53 24.61
C GLN A 101 -16.02 -5.66 25.15
N GLY A 102 -15.35 -6.80 24.94
CA GLY A 102 -14.00 -7.03 25.43
C GLY A 102 -13.90 -7.04 26.97
N ARG A 103 -14.97 -7.48 27.65
CA ARG A 103 -15.07 -7.52 29.11
C ARG A 103 -15.26 -8.93 29.67
N ALA A 104 -14.96 -9.97 28.87
CA ALA A 104 -15.08 -11.34 29.35
C ALA A 104 -14.06 -11.60 30.48
N SER A 105 -14.48 -12.39 31.46
CA SER A 105 -13.64 -12.87 32.54
C SER A 105 -14.08 -14.27 32.94
N LEU A 106 -13.14 -15.05 33.50
CA LEU A 106 -13.45 -16.34 34.09
C LEU A 106 -14.13 -16.12 35.44
N LYS A 107 -15.32 -16.70 35.66
CA LYS A 107 -16.01 -16.61 36.94
C LYS A 107 -15.65 -17.81 37.82
N MET A 108 -15.89 -17.67 39.13
CA MET A 108 -15.62 -18.74 40.11
C MET A 108 -16.30 -20.08 39.75
N ASN A 109 -17.55 -20.05 39.29
CA ASN A 109 -18.25 -21.28 38.90
C ASN A 109 -17.60 -21.97 37.69
N ASP A 110 -17.10 -21.17 36.74
CA ASP A 110 -16.40 -21.69 35.56
C ASP A 110 -15.11 -22.40 35.99
N ALA A 111 -14.31 -21.77 36.87
CA ALA A 111 -13.08 -22.33 37.42
C ALA A 111 -13.32 -23.64 38.20
N LEU A 112 -14.36 -23.70 39.03
CA LEU A 112 -14.73 -24.91 39.76
C LEU A 112 -15.12 -26.06 38.83
N GLN A 113 -15.87 -25.75 37.76
CA GLN A 113 -16.21 -26.74 36.73
C GLN A 113 -14.95 -27.26 36.06
N MET A 114 -14.06 -26.36 35.61
CA MET A 114 -12.80 -26.72 34.97
C MET A 114 -11.92 -27.63 35.83
N VAL A 115 -11.79 -27.35 37.13
CA VAL A 115 -11.06 -28.21 38.09
C VAL A 115 -11.73 -29.59 38.21
N ASN A 116 -13.06 -29.65 38.21
CA ASN A 116 -13.80 -30.92 38.22
C ASN A 116 -13.60 -31.70 36.90
N GLY A 117 -13.62 -31.03 35.76
CA GLY A 117 -13.28 -31.61 34.45
C GLY A 117 -11.87 -32.20 34.46
N PHE A 118 -10.89 -31.46 34.99
CA PHE A 118 -9.52 -31.96 35.15
C PHE A 118 -9.45 -33.22 36.02
N LYS A 119 -10.12 -33.24 37.19
CA LYS A 119 -10.18 -34.42 38.07
C LYS A 119 -10.71 -35.66 37.33
N ARG A 120 -11.65 -35.51 36.41
CA ARG A 120 -12.22 -36.63 35.63
C ARG A 120 -11.24 -37.15 34.59
N ILE A 121 -10.55 -36.25 33.88
CA ILE A 121 -9.51 -36.60 32.91
C ILE A 121 -8.35 -37.32 33.61
N ASP A 122 -7.90 -36.80 34.75
CA ASP A 122 -6.86 -37.44 35.56
C ASP A 122 -7.27 -38.85 36.00
N GLN A 123 -8.53 -39.03 36.42
CA GLN A 123 -9.10 -40.34 36.79
C GLN A 123 -9.50 -41.23 35.61
N ARG A 124 -9.19 -40.83 34.36
CA ARG A 124 -9.51 -41.57 33.13
C ARG A 124 -11.02 -41.84 32.94
N GLN A 125 -11.89 -41.02 33.51
CA GLN A 125 -13.36 -41.14 33.45
C GLN A 125 -13.93 -40.56 32.15
N TYR A 126 -13.40 -40.99 31.00
CA TYR A 126 -13.83 -40.53 29.68
C TYR A 126 -15.27 -40.96 29.34
N ASP A 127 -15.77 -42.02 29.96
CA ASP A 127 -17.17 -42.48 29.87
C ASP A 127 -18.18 -41.46 30.38
N ARG A 128 -17.73 -40.51 31.21
CA ARG A 128 -18.54 -39.42 31.75
C ARG A 128 -18.36 -38.11 31.00
N LEU A 129 -17.47 -38.05 30.02
CA LEU A 129 -17.21 -36.89 29.19
C LEU A 129 -17.89 -37.10 27.82
N ASN A 130 -18.09 -36.02 27.08
CA ASN A 130 -18.72 -36.11 25.77
C ASN A 130 -17.86 -36.82 24.72
N GLU A 131 -18.49 -37.19 23.60
CA GLU A 131 -17.86 -37.96 22.51
C GLU A 131 -16.66 -37.26 21.85
N ARG A 132 -16.51 -35.93 22.01
CA ARG A 132 -15.37 -35.20 21.45
C ARG A 132 -14.06 -35.53 22.13
N TYR A 133 -14.11 -36.09 23.35
CA TYR A 133 -12.92 -36.61 24.03
C TYR A 133 -12.44 -37.94 23.46
N THR A 134 -13.27 -38.70 22.74
CA THR A 134 -12.93 -40.06 22.28
C THR A 134 -11.71 -40.06 21.36
N SER A 135 -11.58 -39.09 20.46
CA SER A 135 -10.42 -38.97 19.55
C SER A 135 -9.15 -38.47 20.23
N LEU A 136 -9.25 -37.85 21.41
CA LEU A 136 -8.14 -37.26 22.14
C LEU A 136 -7.66 -38.13 23.31
N ALA A 137 -8.50 -39.04 23.82
CA ALA A 137 -8.25 -39.82 25.04
C ALA A 137 -6.89 -40.53 25.03
N ASP A 138 -6.52 -41.20 23.93
CA ASP A 138 -5.23 -41.89 23.82
C ASP A 138 -4.04 -40.93 23.83
N GLN A 139 -4.19 -39.73 23.24
CA GLN A 139 -3.15 -38.70 23.25
C GLN A 139 -3.01 -38.09 24.65
N ILE A 140 -4.13 -37.80 25.31
CA ILE A 140 -4.18 -37.27 26.67
C ILE A 140 -3.51 -38.26 27.63
N ASN A 141 -3.86 -39.54 27.53
CA ASN A 141 -3.26 -40.60 28.37
C ASN A 141 -1.75 -40.69 28.19
N ARG A 142 -1.26 -40.65 26.94
CA ARG A 142 0.18 -40.64 26.64
C ARG A 142 0.91 -39.48 27.33
N VAL A 143 0.32 -38.29 27.37
CA VAL A 143 0.92 -37.16 28.10
C VAL A 143 0.84 -37.35 29.60
N LEU A 144 -0.31 -37.75 30.14
CA LEU A 144 -0.49 -37.90 31.60
C LEU A 144 0.37 -39.03 32.21
N ASP A 145 0.67 -40.06 31.41
CA ASP A 145 1.53 -41.17 31.81
C ASP A 145 3.04 -40.83 31.65
N HIS A 146 3.38 -39.70 31.03
CA HIS A 146 4.76 -39.27 30.85
C HIS A 146 5.35 -38.71 32.17
N PRO A 147 6.59 -39.08 32.56
CA PRO A 147 7.22 -38.57 33.78
C PRO A 147 7.36 -37.05 33.82
N ASP A 148 7.79 -36.44 32.71
CA ASP A 148 7.97 -34.97 32.59
C ASP A 148 6.70 -34.21 32.16
N ALA A 149 5.51 -34.76 32.42
CA ALA A 149 4.25 -34.15 32.00
C ALA A 149 4.02 -32.80 32.68
N HIS A 150 3.69 -31.78 31.90
CA HIS A 150 3.27 -30.47 32.40
C HIS A 150 1.82 -30.20 32.00
N ILE A 151 0.96 -29.99 32.99
CA ILE A 151 -0.46 -29.76 32.80
C ILE A 151 -0.78 -28.32 33.16
N THR A 152 -1.54 -27.61 32.33
CA THR A 152 -1.91 -26.22 32.58
C THR A 152 -3.41 -26.00 32.43
N LEU A 153 -4.04 -25.46 33.48
CA LEU A 153 -5.40 -24.94 33.43
C LEU A 153 -5.38 -23.51 32.87
N LEU A 154 -5.91 -23.31 31.67
CA LEU A 154 -5.81 -22.05 30.94
C LEU A 154 -7.17 -21.38 30.72
N ALA A 155 -7.32 -20.17 31.22
CA ALA A 155 -8.46 -19.31 30.90
C ALA A 155 -8.19 -18.48 29.64
N ALA A 156 -8.92 -18.72 28.55
CA ALA A 156 -8.88 -17.90 27.34
C ALA A 156 -10.05 -16.91 27.35
N VAL A 157 -9.80 -15.62 27.55
CA VAL A 157 -10.86 -14.62 27.73
C VAL A 157 -10.72 -13.47 26.74
N MET A 158 -11.80 -13.10 26.05
CA MET A 158 -11.89 -11.82 25.35
C MET A 158 -12.12 -10.67 26.33
N GLY A 159 -11.09 -10.39 27.12
CA GLY A 159 -11.03 -9.34 28.13
C GLY A 159 -9.60 -9.00 28.52
N GLN A 160 -9.42 -8.39 29.70
CA GLN A 160 -8.12 -7.85 30.15
C GLN A 160 -7.06 -8.91 30.51
N GLY A 161 -7.37 -10.21 30.40
CA GLY A 161 -6.42 -11.28 30.69
C GLY A 161 -6.02 -11.35 32.17
N GLN A 162 -6.93 -11.00 33.08
CA GLN A 162 -6.69 -11.07 34.53
C GLN A 162 -7.73 -11.98 35.20
N LEU A 163 -7.28 -12.76 36.17
CA LEU A 163 -8.14 -13.59 37.02
C LEU A 163 -8.47 -12.84 38.30
N SER A 164 -9.69 -13.03 38.83
CA SER A 164 -10.07 -12.49 40.14
C SER A 164 -9.36 -13.26 41.27
N SER A 165 -9.18 -12.63 42.43
CA SER A 165 -8.54 -13.27 43.59
C SER A 165 -9.19 -14.61 43.97
N SER A 166 -10.52 -14.70 43.91
CA SER A 166 -11.26 -15.95 44.17
C SER A 166 -10.96 -17.08 43.18
N VAL A 167 -10.75 -16.76 41.90
CA VAL A 167 -10.40 -17.75 40.88
C VAL A 167 -8.95 -18.19 41.04
N ILE A 168 -8.06 -17.25 41.39
CA ILE A 168 -6.67 -17.55 41.72
C ILE A 168 -6.59 -18.48 42.92
N GLU A 169 -7.34 -18.19 44.00
CA GLU A 169 -7.43 -19.06 45.18
C GLU A 169 -7.91 -20.47 44.80
N CYS A 170 -8.96 -20.58 43.96
CA CYS A 170 -9.47 -21.86 43.47
C CYS A 170 -8.40 -22.69 42.72
N PHE A 171 -7.64 -22.06 41.83
CA PHE A 171 -6.59 -22.75 41.08
C PHE A 171 -5.35 -23.05 41.93
N GLU A 172 -5.00 -22.18 42.88
CA GLU A 172 -3.94 -22.43 43.85
C GLU A 172 -4.28 -23.61 44.78
N ASP A 173 -5.53 -23.72 45.22
CA ASP A 173 -5.97 -24.84 46.04
C ASP A 173 -5.93 -26.16 45.24
N ALA A 174 -6.38 -26.14 43.99
CA ALA A 174 -6.24 -27.30 43.09
C ALA A 174 -4.75 -27.65 42.89
N LYS A 175 -3.90 -26.66 42.61
CA LYS A 175 -2.46 -26.83 42.43
C LYS A 175 -1.80 -27.47 43.65
N LYS A 176 -2.11 -27.01 44.86
CA LYS A 176 -1.61 -27.59 46.10
C LYS A 176 -2.09 -29.01 46.30
N GLU A 177 -3.38 -29.27 46.07
CA GLU A 177 -3.97 -30.61 46.19
C GLU A 177 -3.22 -31.59 45.27
N PHE A 178 -3.15 -31.30 43.98
CA PHE A 178 -2.56 -32.21 43.00
C PHE A 178 -1.03 -32.37 43.13
N ASN A 179 -0.30 -31.26 43.28
CA ASN A 179 1.17 -31.33 43.34
C ASN A 179 1.66 -31.99 44.63
N SER A 180 0.83 -32.06 45.69
CA SER A 180 1.17 -32.82 46.89
C SER A 180 1.18 -34.34 46.65
N PHE A 181 0.36 -34.84 45.72
CA PHE A 181 0.28 -36.26 45.37
C PHE A 181 1.19 -36.65 44.20
N SER A 182 1.56 -35.69 43.33
CA SER A 182 2.43 -35.93 42.17
C SER A 182 3.43 -34.77 42.00
N PRO A 183 4.46 -34.67 42.85
CA PRO A 183 5.43 -33.57 42.79
C PRO A 183 6.23 -33.57 41.48
N ASP A 184 6.39 -34.73 40.84
CA ASP A 184 7.13 -34.89 39.59
C ASP A 184 6.32 -34.49 38.34
N ARG A 185 5.00 -34.27 38.47
CA ARG A 185 4.07 -33.90 37.38
C ARG A 185 3.27 -32.66 37.78
N PRO A 186 3.90 -31.47 37.82
CA PRO A 186 3.25 -30.29 38.36
C PRO A 186 2.12 -29.81 37.45
N ILE A 187 0.99 -29.48 38.08
CA ILE A 187 -0.02 -28.66 37.44
C ILE A 187 0.27 -27.18 37.65
N ASP A 188 -0.07 -26.38 36.65
CA ASP A 188 -0.05 -24.92 36.71
C ASP A 188 -1.34 -24.32 36.16
N TYR A 189 -1.47 -23.01 36.25
CA TYR A 189 -2.60 -22.30 35.67
C TYR A 189 -2.16 -20.99 35.00
N GLY A 190 -3.00 -20.49 34.10
CA GLY A 190 -2.72 -19.25 33.40
C GLY A 190 -3.97 -18.60 32.81
N VAL A 191 -3.76 -17.43 32.23
CA VAL A 191 -4.79 -16.68 31.52
C VAL A 191 -4.21 -16.10 30.23
N ARG A 192 -5.05 -16.04 29.20
CA ARG A 192 -4.81 -15.36 27.92
C ARG A 192 -5.95 -14.40 27.67
N GLY A 193 -5.62 -13.12 27.49
CA GLY A 193 -6.56 -12.03 27.24
C GLY A 193 -6.75 -11.72 25.75
N ALA A 194 -7.48 -10.64 25.47
CA ALA A 194 -7.71 -10.16 24.11
C ALA A 194 -6.41 -9.77 23.38
N LEU A 195 -5.40 -9.29 24.11
CA LEU A 195 -4.10 -8.96 23.53
C LEU A 195 -3.34 -10.21 23.10
N ASP A 196 -3.37 -11.28 23.90
CA ASP A 196 -2.75 -12.55 23.54
C ASP A 196 -3.43 -13.19 22.32
N ALA A 197 -4.76 -13.14 22.26
CA ALA A 197 -5.53 -13.59 21.10
C ALA A 197 -5.21 -12.79 19.83
N LYS A 198 -5.00 -11.46 19.97
CA LYS A 198 -4.52 -10.63 18.87
C LYS A 198 -3.13 -11.06 18.41
N THR A 199 -2.20 -11.26 19.35
CA THR A 199 -0.84 -11.75 19.04
C THR A 199 -0.89 -13.10 18.33
N ALA A 200 -1.74 -14.03 18.77
CA ALA A 200 -1.94 -15.33 18.12
C ALA A 200 -2.40 -15.24 16.65
N ILE A 201 -3.11 -14.17 16.28
CA ILE A 201 -3.49 -13.90 14.89
C ILE A 201 -2.30 -13.40 14.11
N LEU A 202 -1.55 -12.44 14.67
CA LEU A 202 -0.35 -11.89 14.04
C LEU A 202 0.71 -12.98 13.82
N GLU A 203 0.95 -13.83 14.82
CA GLU A 203 1.89 -14.96 14.76
C GLU A 203 1.38 -16.08 13.84
N GLY A 204 0.07 -16.31 13.78
CA GLY A 204 -0.53 -17.31 12.88
C GLY A 204 -0.58 -16.88 11.40
N LEU A 205 -0.29 -15.61 11.12
CA LEU A 205 -0.08 -15.10 9.76
C LEU A 205 1.39 -15.25 9.31
N ASP A 206 2.33 -15.40 10.25
CA ASP A 206 3.75 -15.64 9.97
C ASP A 206 3.97 -17.14 9.69
N VAL A 207 4.21 -17.48 8.42
CA VAL A 207 4.61 -18.84 8.04
C VAL A 207 6.02 -19.10 8.57
N ARG A 208 6.17 -20.04 9.49
CA ARG A 208 7.49 -20.46 9.97
C ARG A 208 8.27 -21.11 8.83
N ILE A 209 9.48 -20.59 8.60
CA ILE A 209 10.40 -21.11 7.59
C ILE A 209 11.54 -21.81 8.30
N ASP A 210 11.67 -23.12 8.09
CA ASP A 210 12.82 -23.88 8.58
C ASP A 210 13.75 -24.19 7.40
N LEU A 211 15.06 -24.01 7.58
CA LEU A 211 16.09 -24.22 6.56
C LEU A 211 17.22 -25.09 7.10
N SER A 212 17.74 -25.98 6.27
CA SER A 212 18.99 -26.70 6.51
C SER A 212 20.05 -26.13 5.59
N VAL A 213 21.03 -25.43 6.15
CA VAL A 213 21.99 -24.60 5.39
C VAL A 213 23.39 -25.20 5.46
N PRO A 214 23.96 -25.70 4.35
CA PRO A 214 25.37 -26.05 4.26
C PRO A 214 26.27 -24.80 4.37
N VAL A 215 27.17 -24.78 5.34
CA VAL A 215 28.10 -23.67 5.60
C VAL A 215 29.54 -24.17 5.60
N THR A 216 30.41 -23.45 4.91
CA THR A 216 31.87 -23.67 4.88
C THR A 216 32.62 -22.47 5.44
N ASN A 217 33.91 -22.63 5.79
CA ASN A 217 34.77 -21.54 6.30
C ASN A 217 34.10 -20.74 7.42
N TRP A 218 33.59 -21.45 8.43
CA TRP A 218 32.70 -20.88 9.42
C TRP A 218 33.39 -20.65 10.76
N PHE A 219 32.80 -19.78 11.57
CA PHE A 219 33.08 -19.66 13.00
C PHE A 219 31.79 -19.45 13.78
N ARG A 220 31.81 -19.80 15.07
CA ARG A 220 30.68 -19.62 16.00
C ARG A 220 31.07 -18.67 17.11
N GLN A 221 30.18 -17.72 17.37
CA GLN A 221 30.16 -16.88 18.55
C GLN A 221 29.14 -17.47 19.53
N THR A 222 29.54 -17.77 20.76
CA THR A 222 28.65 -18.35 21.79
C THR A 222 28.17 -17.34 22.82
N ALA A 223 28.82 -16.17 22.91
CA ALA A 223 28.49 -15.12 23.88
C ALA A 223 28.44 -13.73 23.21
N PRO A 224 27.46 -12.87 23.56
CA PRO A 224 26.39 -13.10 24.55
C PRO A 224 25.27 -14.04 24.08
N TYR A 225 25.13 -14.28 22.77
CA TYR A 225 24.15 -15.19 22.18
C TYR A 225 24.78 -15.97 21.03
N ASP A 226 24.20 -17.14 20.71
CA ASP A 226 24.69 -17.99 19.63
C ASP A 226 24.54 -17.31 18.25
N ALA A 227 25.66 -17.21 17.55
CA ALA A 227 25.71 -16.74 16.17
C ALA A 227 26.77 -17.51 15.37
N PHE A 228 26.51 -17.67 14.09
CA PHE A 228 27.40 -18.34 13.14
C PHE A 228 27.71 -17.39 11.99
N GLN A 229 28.90 -17.46 11.44
CA GLN A 229 29.24 -16.78 10.21
C GLN A 229 30.11 -17.69 9.35
N GLY A 230 29.80 -17.78 8.06
CA GLY A 230 30.53 -18.59 7.10
C GLY A 230 30.11 -18.32 5.67
N SER A 231 30.54 -19.18 4.75
CA SER A 231 30.27 -19.06 3.31
C SER A 231 29.25 -20.10 2.86
N VAL A 232 28.30 -19.65 2.04
CA VAL A 232 27.22 -20.46 1.47
C VAL A 232 27.23 -20.29 -0.05
N SER A 233 26.92 -21.36 -0.79
CA SER A 233 26.85 -21.29 -2.25
C SER A 233 25.67 -20.41 -2.69
N VAL A 234 25.82 -19.69 -3.80
CA VAL A 234 24.71 -18.88 -4.33
C VAL A 234 23.53 -19.75 -4.79
N GLY A 235 23.78 -21.00 -5.22
CA GLY A 235 22.72 -21.94 -5.57
C GLY A 235 21.84 -22.32 -4.38
N GLU A 236 22.46 -22.50 -3.21
CA GLU A 236 21.72 -22.75 -1.96
C GLU A 236 20.83 -21.55 -1.61
N VAL A 237 21.37 -20.33 -1.68
CA VAL A 237 20.62 -19.09 -1.44
C VAL A 237 19.48 -18.90 -2.45
N ALA A 238 19.71 -19.24 -3.73
CA ALA A 238 18.67 -19.23 -4.75
C ALA A 238 17.52 -20.18 -4.40
N SER A 239 17.83 -21.38 -3.89
CA SER A 239 16.84 -22.37 -3.47
C SER A 239 15.95 -21.88 -2.33
N TRP A 240 16.50 -21.09 -1.39
CA TRP A 240 15.70 -20.47 -0.33
C TRP A 240 14.60 -19.59 -0.93
N TYR A 241 14.97 -18.68 -1.83
CA TYR A 241 14.02 -17.77 -2.46
C TYR A 241 13.08 -18.52 -3.42
N GLU A 242 13.55 -19.58 -4.06
CA GLU A 242 12.73 -20.45 -4.90
C GLU A 242 11.61 -21.14 -4.10
N LYS A 243 11.86 -21.53 -2.85
CA LYS A 243 10.88 -22.23 -2.02
C LYS A 243 9.98 -21.28 -1.23
N HIS A 244 10.53 -20.15 -0.79
CA HIS A 244 9.87 -19.30 0.21
C HIS A 244 9.48 -17.90 -0.31
N ARG A 245 10.07 -17.44 -1.42
CA ARG A 245 9.87 -16.10 -2.02
C ARG A 245 10.01 -15.01 -0.96
N ASP A 246 9.20 -13.95 -1.06
CA ASP A 246 9.30 -12.75 -0.23
C ASP A 246 9.08 -13.01 1.27
N ARG A 247 8.49 -14.16 1.63
CA ARG A 247 8.29 -14.58 3.03
C ARG A 247 9.61 -14.73 3.80
N LEU A 248 10.72 -14.98 3.10
CA LEU A 248 12.06 -14.96 3.73
C LEU A 248 12.36 -13.61 4.39
N PHE A 249 11.72 -12.53 3.96
CA PHE A 249 12.00 -11.17 4.38
C PHE A 249 10.95 -10.61 5.35
N ASP A 250 10.08 -11.44 5.94
CA ASP A 250 8.95 -10.97 6.75
C ASP A 250 9.36 -10.20 8.02
N ARG A 251 10.55 -10.45 8.58
CA ARG A 251 11.14 -9.65 9.67
C ARG A 251 12.10 -8.55 9.19
N ASN A 252 12.24 -8.36 7.89
CA ASN A 252 13.03 -7.30 7.28
C ASN A 252 12.21 -6.02 7.13
N ILE A 253 12.81 -4.86 7.44
CA ILE A 253 12.15 -3.56 7.23
C ILE A 253 12.14 -3.12 5.76
N ARG A 254 12.94 -3.77 4.90
CA ARG A 254 12.99 -3.56 3.45
C ARG A 254 12.78 -4.89 2.76
N GLN A 255 11.68 -5.04 2.04
CA GLN A 255 11.62 -6.06 1.00
C GLN A 255 12.50 -5.63 -0.18
N SER A 256 12.92 -6.59 -1.02
CA SER A 256 13.78 -6.30 -2.17
C SER A 256 13.13 -5.27 -3.07
N LEU A 257 13.58 -4.01 -2.97
CA LEU A 257 13.29 -2.99 -3.97
C LEU A 257 13.62 -3.59 -5.35
N GLY A 258 12.71 -3.48 -6.31
CA GLY A 258 12.96 -3.86 -7.71
C GLY A 258 14.24 -3.21 -8.28
N LEU A 259 14.62 -3.49 -9.53
CA LEU A 259 15.87 -3.05 -10.16
C LEU A 259 16.40 -1.69 -9.68
N THR A 260 17.33 -1.71 -8.73
CA THR A 260 18.08 -0.53 -8.25
C THR A 260 19.49 -0.53 -8.84
N PRO A 261 20.22 0.60 -8.81
CA PRO A 261 21.65 0.62 -9.17
C PRO A 261 22.49 -0.39 -8.39
N ALA A 262 22.13 -0.67 -7.13
CA ALA A 262 22.77 -1.69 -6.31
C ALA A 262 22.51 -3.11 -6.87
N ASN A 263 21.26 -3.42 -7.27
CA ASN A 263 20.93 -4.71 -7.90
C ASN A 263 21.70 -4.90 -9.21
N SER A 264 21.93 -3.81 -9.96
CA SER A 264 22.68 -3.85 -11.23
C SER A 264 24.15 -4.20 -11.01
N ALA A 265 24.80 -3.64 -9.98
CA ALA A 265 26.18 -3.96 -9.64
C ALA A 265 26.34 -5.41 -9.10
N ILE A 266 25.40 -5.86 -8.26
CA ILE A 266 25.36 -7.24 -7.77
C ILE A 266 25.19 -8.23 -8.94
N SER A 267 24.26 -7.93 -9.86
CA SER A 267 24.02 -8.75 -11.05
C SER A 267 25.23 -8.78 -12.00
N ALA A 268 25.86 -7.63 -12.25
CA ALA A 268 27.08 -7.54 -13.06
C ALA A 268 28.21 -8.39 -12.47
N THR A 269 28.42 -8.31 -11.15
CA THR A 269 29.43 -9.14 -10.48
C THR A 269 29.14 -10.63 -10.64
N LEU A 270 27.90 -11.07 -10.45
CA LEU A 270 27.52 -12.48 -10.65
C LEU A 270 27.71 -12.95 -12.09
N LYS A 271 27.47 -12.09 -13.08
CA LYS A 271 27.53 -12.45 -14.50
C LYS A 271 28.94 -12.39 -15.09
N GLU A 272 29.73 -11.41 -14.68
CA GLU A 272 31.04 -11.09 -15.26
C GLU A 272 32.20 -11.68 -14.42
N HIS A 273 32.06 -11.68 -13.09
CA HIS A 273 33.10 -12.07 -12.14
C HIS A 273 32.56 -12.88 -10.93
N PRO A 274 31.89 -14.03 -11.16
CA PRO A 274 31.27 -14.82 -10.09
C PRO A 274 32.25 -15.28 -9.00
N GLU A 275 33.53 -15.48 -9.34
CA GLU A 275 34.62 -15.81 -8.41
C GLU A 275 34.94 -14.68 -7.43
N LEU A 276 34.65 -13.43 -7.80
CA LEU A 276 34.87 -12.25 -6.95
C LEU A 276 33.63 -11.90 -6.11
N PHE A 277 32.52 -12.61 -6.29
CA PHE A 277 31.24 -12.27 -5.66
C PHE A 277 31.30 -12.20 -4.14
N TRP A 278 32.02 -13.14 -3.51
CA TRP A 278 32.22 -13.17 -2.06
C TRP A 278 32.90 -11.90 -1.53
N TYR A 279 33.80 -11.29 -2.33
CA TYR A 279 34.57 -10.11 -1.94
C TYR A 279 33.82 -8.80 -2.16
N PHE A 280 33.01 -8.71 -3.21
CA PHE A 280 32.30 -7.48 -3.58
C PHE A 280 30.89 -7.39 -2.98
N ASN A 281 30.35 -8.49 -2.46
CA ASN A 281 29.07 -8.49 -1.78
C ASN A 281 29.22 -8.32 -0.25
N ASN A 282 28.30 -7.57 0.37
CA ASN A 282 28.28 -7.33 1.82
C ASN A 282 27.83 -8.55 2.65
N GLY A 283 27.28 -9.59 2.00
CA GLY A 283 26.76 -10.79 2.63
C GLY A 283 25.26 -10.72 2.95
N ILE A 284 24.80 -11.73 3.68
CA ILE A 284 23.40 -11.93 4.07
C ILE A 284 23.36 -12.12 5.60
N THR A 285 22.47 -11.41 6.29
CA THR A 285 22.22 -11.65 7.72
C THR A 285 20.86 -12.27 7.92
N VAL A 286 20.84 -13.37 8.66
CA VAL A 286 19.70 -14.22 8.94
C VAL A 286 19.48 -14.27 10.45
N THR A 287 18.24 -14.07 10.89
CA THR A 287 17.81 -14.37 12.26
C THR A 287 16.96 -15.62 12.27
N CYS A 288 17.05 -16.40 13.34
CA CYS A 288 16.29 -17.62 13.53
C CYS A 288 16.02 -17.84 15.03
N ASP A 289 15.02 -18.64 15.37
CA ASP A 289 14.77 -18.97 16.77
C ASP A 289 15.89 -19.87 17.32
N LYS A 290 16.30 -20.87 16.53
CA LYS A 290 17.34 -21.85 16.89
C LYS A 290 18.24 -22.13 15.69
N ALA A 291 19.52 -22.40 15.96
CA ALA A 291 20.52 -22.81 14.97
C ALA A 291 21.34 -23.98 15.52
N ASP A 292 21.12 -25.18 15.00
CA ASP A 292 21.79 -26.41 15.42
C ASP A 292 22.86 -26.82 14.39
N PRO A 293 24.16 -26.87 14.75
CA PRO A 293 25.21 -27.28 13.83
C PRO A 293 25.37 -28.81 13.79
N HIS A 294 25.36 -29.36 12.58
CA HIS A 294 25.63 -30.75 12.27
C HIS A 294 26.93 -30.87 11.44
N PRO A 295 28.05 -31.29 12.05
CA PRO A 295 29.30 -31.51 11.33
C PRO A 295 29.16 -32.63 10.30
N PHE A 296 29.72 -32.42 9.10
CA PHE A 296 29.76 -33.47 8.08
C PHE A 296 30.64 -34.65 8.52
N SER A 297 31.69 -34.38 9.31
CA SER A 297 32.56 -35.40 9.87
C SER A 297 32.95 -35.06 11.31
N ILE A 298 32.79 -36.04 12.21
CA ILE A 298 33.18 -35.91 13.63
C ILE A 298 34.71 -35.75 13.76
N SER A 299 35.48 -36.28 12.82
CA SER A 299 36.94 -36.20 12.82
C SER A 299 37.50 -34.88 12.26
N ASP A 300 36.65 -34.02 11.68
CA ASP A 300 37.04 -32.70 11.18
C ASP A 300 36.13 -31.61 11.75
N PRO A 301 36.38 -31.16 12.99
CA PRO A 301 35.54 -30.17 13.67
C PRO A 301 35.57 -28.78 13.03
N ASN A 302 36.51 -28.51 12.11
CA ASN A 302 36.60 -27.26 11.35
C ASN A 302 36.11 -27.41 9.90
N GLY A 303 35.65 -28.61 9.52
CA GLY A 303 35.12 -28.90 8.21
C GLY A 303 33.74 -28.28 7.96
N PRO A 304 33.13 -28.55 6.80
CA PRO A 304 31.78 -28.10 6.49
C PRO A 304 30.76 -28.58 7.53
N ILE A 305 29.80 -27.72 7.83
CA ILE A 305 28.65 -28.04 8.69
C ILE A 305 27.35 -27.81 7.94
N THR A 306 26.29 -28.49 8.36
CA THR A 306 24.91 -28.11 8.05
C THR A 306 24.31 -27.44 9.27
N LEU A 307 23.77 -26.24 9.11
CA LEU A 307 23.01 -25.56 10.16
C LEU A 307 21.52 -25.83 9.95
N ASP A 308 20.89 -26.49 10.92
CA ASP A 308 19.44 -26.61 10.97
C ASP A 308 18.86 -25.41 11.71
N LEU A 309 18.14 -24.57 10.96
CA LEU A 309 17.62 -23.28 11.38
C LEU A 309 16.10 -23.36 11.49
N THR A 310 15.54 -22.90 12.61
CA THR A 310 14.09 -22.83 12.80
C THR A 310 13.59 -21.40 12.76
N ASN A 311 12.47 -21.16 12.08
CA ASN A 311 11.80 -19.85 12.01
C ASN A 311 12.72 -18.72 11.50
N VAL A 312 13.27 -18.94 10.31
CA VAL A 312 14.25 -18.11 9.64
C VAL A 312 13.65 -16.83 9.06
N SER A 313 14.36 -15.72 9.19
CA SER A 313 14.14 -14.53 8.37
C SER A 313 15.45 -13.83 8.00
N VAL A 314 15.56 -13.41 6.73
CA VAL A 314 16.67 -12.61 6.22
C VAL A 314 16.45 -11.14 6.54
N VAL A 315 17.21 -10.62 7.51
CA VAL A 315 17.08 -9.24 8.03
C VAL A 315 18.01 -8.23 7.35
N ASN A 316 19.00 -8.71 6.58
CA ASN A 316 19.85 -7.92 5.69
C ASN A 316 20.30 -8.78 4.50
N GLY A 317 20.40 -8.18 3.31
CA GLY A 317 20.79 -8.89 2.08
C GLY A 317 19.62 -9.30 1.19
N ALA A 318 18.40 -8.76 1.39
CA ALA A 318 17.23 -9.10 0.57
C ALA A 318 17.47 -8.89 -0.94
N GLN A 319 18.11 -7.77 -1.32
CA GLN A 319 18.51 -7.49 -2.70
C GLN A 319 19.55 -8.47 -3.24
N THR A 320 20.48 -8.91 -2.38
CA THR A 320 21.47 -9.94 -2.74
C THR A 320 20.76 -11.26 -3.05
N VAL A 321 19.86 -11.71 -2.17
CA VAL A 321 19.11 -12.96 -2.33
C VAL A 321 18.25 -12.95 -3.60
N THR A 322 17.49 -11.89 -3.84
CA THR A 322 16.62 -11.78 -5.02
C THR A 322 17.42 -11.68 -6.32
N THR A 323 18.53 -10.93 -6.31
CA THR A 323 19.42 -10.82 -7.49
C THR A 323 20.12 -12.15 -7.78
N ILE A 324 20.58 -12.87 -6.75
CA ILE A 324 21.12 -14.23 -6.89
C ILE A 324 20.08 -15.12 -7.55
N SER A 325 18.84 -15.15 -7.03
CA SER A 325 17.79 -16.02 -7.57
C SER A 325 17.45 -15.69 -9.03
N ALA A 326 17.32 -14.40 -9.38
CA ALA A 326 17.03 -13.98 -10.74
C ALA A 326 18.15 -14.30 -11.74
N VAL A 327 19.43 -14.18 -11.34
CA VAL A 327 20.56 -14.56 -12.19
C VAL A 327 20.70 -16.07 -12.29
N PHE A 328 20.49 -16.80 -11.18
CA PHE A 328 20.57 -18.25 -11.13
C PHE A 328 19.50 -18.91 -12.01
N GLU A 329 18.28 -18.38 -12.05
CA GLU A 329 17.18 -18.86 -12.91
C GLU A 329 17.54 -18.76 -14.41
N GLN A 330 18.29 -17.73 -14.80
CA GLN A 330 18.69 -17.51 -16.19
C GLN A 330 20.00 -18.22 -16.57
N HIS A 331 20.93 -18.33 -15.63
CA HIS A 331 22.31 -18.78 -15.88
C HIS A 331 22.86 -19.64 -14.72
N PRO A 332 22.27 -20.80 -14.41
CA PRO A 332 22.66 -21.60 -13.24
C PRO A 332 24.12 -22.08 -13.31
N ASP A 333 24.59 -22.48 -14.49
CA ASP A 333 25.96 -22.97 -14.70
C ASP A 333 27.02 -21.88 -14.51
N LEU A 334 26.68 -20.62 -14.83
CA LEU A 334 27.57 -19.47 -14.73
C LEU A 334 27.92 -19.15 -13.27
N VAL A 335 26.96 -19.30 -12.37
CA VAL A 335 27.07 -18.88 -10.98
C VAL A 335 27.25 -20.04 -10.00
N ALA A 336 27.27 -21.30 -10.46
CA ALA A 336 27.38 -22.49 -9.61
C ALA A 336 28.59 -22.49 -8.65
N GLY A 337 29.70 -21.85 -9.04
CA GLY A 337 30.90 -21.72 -8.22
C GLY A 337 30.93 -20.53 -7.26
N ALA A 338 29.99 -19.58 -7.38
CA ALA A 338 30.00 -18.37 -6.57
C ALA A 338 29.56 -18.65 -5.12
N GLN A 339 30.14 -17.90 -4.19
CA GLN A 339 29.89 -18.02 -2.75
C GLN A 339 29.52 -16.65 -2.17
N VAL A 340 28.74 -16.64 -1.10
CA VAL A 340 28.36 -15.43 -0.37
C VAL A 340 28.52 -15.63 1.13
N SER A 341 28.94 -14.58 1.83
CA SER A 341 29.06 -14.58 3.30
C SER A 341 27.68 -14.55 3.94
N VAL A 342 27.39 -15.46 4.85
CA VAL A 342 26.13 -15.54 5.60
C VAL A 342 26.42 -15.46 7.10
N LYS A 343 25.69 -14.59 7.79
CA LYS A 343 25.69 -14.46 9.24
C LYS A 343 24.34 -14.90 9.79
N VAL A 344 24.32 -15.92 10.65
CA VAL A 344 23.12 -16.45 11.30
C VAL A 344 23.13 -16.09 12.78
N ILE A 345 22.02 -15.60 13.32
CA ILE A 345 21.90 -15.19 14.72
C ILE A 345 20.67 -15.85 15.36
N ALA A 346 20.88 -16.63 16.42
CA ALA A 346 19.81 -17.30 17.15
C ALA A 346 19.21 -16.37 18.22
N THR A 347 17.88 -16.20 18.23
CA THR A 347 17.20 -15.21 19.08
C THR A 347 16.39 -15.81 20.24
N ARG A 348 16.15 -17.12 20.29
CA ARG A 348 15.30 -17.73 21.36
C ARG A 348 15.79 -17.46 22.78
N ASN A 349 17.10 -17.41 23.00
CA ASN A 349 17.70 -17.20 24.31
C ASN A 349 18.11 -15.74 24.56
N SER A 350 17.57 -14.81 23.77
CA SER A 350 17.86 -13.38 23.87
C SER A 350 16.69 -12.61 24.51
N PRO A 351 16.93 -11.40 25.06
CA PRO A 351 15.86 -10.56 25.60
C PRO A 351 14.81 -10.19 24.55
N ASP A 352 13.59 -9.95 25.00
CA ASP A 352 12.50 -9.49 24.14
C ASP A 352 12.91 -8.24 23.35
N GLY A 353 12.58 -8.23 22.05
CA GLY A 353 12.91 -7.15 21.13
C GLY A 353 14.36 -7.16 20.60
N PHE A 354 15.23 -8.11 21.00
CA PHE A 354 16.59 -8.21 20.46
C PHE A 354 16.62 -8.43 18.94
N GLY A 355 15.74 -9.29 18.42
CA GLY A 355 15.60 -9.51 16.98
C GLY A 355 15.28 -8.22 16.20
N GLU A 356 14.38 -7.38 16.73
CA GLU A 356 14.06 -6.08 16.13
C GLU A 356 15.27 -5.13 16.15
N GLN A 357 16.06 -5.15 17.22
CA GLN A 357 17.27 -4.33 17.32
C GLN A 357 18.31 -4.76 16.28
N ILE A 358 18.49 -6.07 16.06
CA ILE A 358 19.33 -6.60 14.98
C ILE A 358 18.84 -6.09 13.63
N THR A 359 17.55 -6.23 13.34
CA THR A 359 16.97 -5.76 12.07
C THR A 359 17.20 -4.26 11.89
N LYS A 360 16.96 -3.44 12.91
CA LYS A 360 17.21 -1.99 12.87
C LYS A 360 18.68 -1.69 12.59
N ALA A 361 19.59 -2.28 13.36
CA ALA A 361 21.03 -2.06 13.25
C ALA A 361 21.59 -2.48 11.87
N ALA A 362 21.15 -3.63 11.36
CA ALA A 362 21.59 -4.15 10.07
C ALA A 362 21.09 -3.30 8.89
N ASN A 363 20.04 -2.49 9.07
CA ASN A 363 19.50 -1.63 8.02
C ASN A 363 19.94 -0.15 8.15
N THR A 364 20.39 0.29 9.34
CA THR A 364 20.92 1.65 9.56
C THR A 364 22.23 1.98 8.84
N GLN A 365 22.91 0.99 8.25
CA GLN A 365 24.14 1.21 7.47
C GLN A 365 23.88 1.78 6.06
N ASN A 366 22.62 1.86 5.62
CA ASN A 366 22.18 2.58 4.41
C ASN A 366 21.28 3.76 4.82
N ARG A 367 21.20 4.85 4.03
CA ARG A 367 20.33 6.01 4.33
C ARG A 367 18.91 5.53 4.62
N VAL A 368 18.44 5.72 5.85
CA VAL A 368 17.10 5.33 6.31
C VAL A 368 16.18 6.52 6.09
N GLU A 369 15.11 6.33 5.33
CA GLU A 369 14.11 7.40 5.14
C GLU A 369 13.14 7.43 6.34
N PRO A 370 12.55 8.59 6.70
CA PRO A 370 11.60 8.70 7.80
C PRO A 370 10.44 7.68 7.74
N GLN A 371 10.00 7.33 6.53
CA GLN A 371 8.99 6.30 6.28
C GLN A 371 9.38 4.91 6.81
N ASP A 372 10.65 4.53 6.70
CA ASP A 372 11.15 3.22 7.16
C ASP A 372 11.00 3.11 8.70
N PHE A 373 11.21 4.22 9.42
CA PHE A 373 10.97 4.29 10.86
C PHE A 373 9.47 4.30 11.21
N ALA A 374 8.62 4.85 10.34
CA ALA A 374 7.17 4.77 10.49
C ALA A 374 6.67 3.33 10.35
N ALA A 375 7.18 2.58 9.37
CA ALA A 375 6.82 1.19 9.11
C ALA A 375 7.16 0.24 10.27
N LEU A 376 8.15 0.58 11.10
CA LEU A 376 8.52 -0.18 12.30
C LEU A 376 7.51 -0.08 13.46
N ASP A 377 6.48 0.77 13.33
CA ASP A 377 5.45 0.90 14.36
C ASP A 377 4.50 -0.32 14.34
N PRO A 378 4.31 -1.02 15.47
CA PRO A 378 3.37 -2.15 15.57
C PRO A 378 1.93 -1.81 15.12
N MET A 379 1.54 -0.54 15.19
CA MET A 379 0.25 -0.08 14.67
C MET A 379 0.09 -0.36 13.18
N GLN A 380 1.15 -0.23 12.37
CA GLN A 380 1.09 -0.47 10.93
C GLN A 380 0.85 -1.95 10.59
N ALA A 381 1.50 -2.85 11.34
CA ALA A 381 1.23 -4.29 11.23
C ALA A 381 -0.21 -4.65 11.66
N SER A 382 -0.73 -3.97 12.70
CA SER A 382 -2.14 -4.10 13.11
C SER A 382 -3.09 -3.66 12.02
N ILE A 383 -2.84 -2.51 11.38
CA ILE A 383 -3.65 -2.01 10.26
C ILE A 383 -3.60 -3.00 9.09
N ARG A 384 -2.42 -3.53 8.73
CA ARG A 384 -2.30 -4.55 7.67
C ARG A 384 -3.15 -5.78 7.94
N SER A 385 -3.08 -6.28 9.16
CA SER A 385 -3.83 -7.47 9.57
C SER A 385 -5.33 -7.21 9.52
N GLU A 386 -5.78 -6.03 9.94
CA GLU A 386 -7.19 -5.66 9.84
C GLU A 386 -7.65 -5.50 8.39
N PHE A 387 -6.85 -4.89 7.52
CA PHE A 387 -7.14 -4.81 6.09
C PHE A 387 -7.32 -6.20 5.47
N GLN A 388 -6.41 -7.13 5.79
CA GLN A 388 -6.46 -8.49 5.26
C GLN A 388 -7.64 -9.29 5.82
N VAL A 389 -7.88 -9.21 7.14
CA VAL A 389 -8.86 -10.03 7.84
C VAL A 389 -10.29 -9.50 7.69
N LYS A 390 -10.49 -8.19 7.79
CA LYS A 390 -11.83 -7.57 7.78
C LYS A 390 -12.30 -7.17 6.39
N LEU A 391 -11.38 -6.77 5.50
CA LEU A 391 -11.72 -6.18 4.21
C LEU A 391 -11.25 -7.00 3.01
N GLU A 392 -10.44 -8.05 3.23
CA GLU A 392 -9.77 -8.79 2.16
C GLU A 392 -8.97 -7.86 1.22
N LYS A 393 -8.36 -6.82 1.81
CA LYS A 393 -7.54 -5.81 1.10
C LYS A 393 -6.08 -5.89 1.52
N THR A 394 -5.21 -5.43 0.63
CA THR A 394 -3.77 -5.34 0.88
C THR A 394 -3.40 -3.95 1.38
N TYR A 395 -2.71 -3.87 2.51
CA TYR A 395 -2.16 -2.63 3.04
C TYR A 395 -0.63 -2.69 3.00
N VAL A 396 -0.06 -1.95 2.07
CA VAL A 396 1.40 -1.90 1.85
C VAL A 396 2.00 -0.78 2.69
N TYR A 397 2.75 -1.14 3.72
CA TYR A 397 3.35 -0.16 4.64
C TYR A 397 4.87 -0.16 4.65
N ARG A 398 5.50 -1.15 4.00
CA ARG A 398 6.95 -1.23 3.85
C ARG A 398 7.35 -0.76 2.47
N ARG A 399 8.48 -0.04 2.40
CA ARG A 399 9.00 0.44 1.13
C ARG A 399 9.54 -0.73 0.31
N GLY A 400 9.18 -0.77 -0.97
CA GLY A 400 9.60 -1.82 -1.92
C GLY A 400 8.59 -2.95 -2.13
N GLU A 401 7.57 -3.04 -1.29
CA GLU A 401 6.36 -3.82 -1.61
C GLU A 401 5.67 -3.21 -2.84
N THR A 402 5.16 -4.06 -3.73
CA THR A 402 4.41 -3.59 -4.90
C THR A 402 3.09 -2.99 -4.44
N PRO A 403 2.79 -1.72 -4.76
CA PRO A 403 1.51 -1.13 -4.43
C PRO A 403 0.37 -1.98 -5.01
N PRO A 404 -0.70 -2.24 -4.24
CA PRO A 404 -1.81 -3.04 -4.73
C PRO A 404 -2.54 -2.30 -5.86
N ALA A 405 -3.29 -3.05 -6.67
CA ALA A 405 -4.24 -2.46 -7.59
C ALA A 405 -5.23 -1.54 -6.84
N PRO A 406 -5.78 -0.48 -7.48
CA PRO A 406 -6.63 0.49 -6.78
C PRO A 406 -7.82 -0.14 -6.05
N ASP A 407 -8.43 -1.20 -6.54
CA ASP A 407 -9.53 -1.90 -5.88
C ASP A 407 -9.07 -2.91 -4.81
N ALA A 408 -7.82 -3.37 -4.89
CA ALA A 408 -7.23 -4.40 -4.03
C ALA A 408 -6.63 -3.84 -2.72
N GLY A 409 -6.43 -2.52 -2.60
CA GLY A 409 -5.99 -1.91 -1.34
C GLY A 409 -5.30 -0.55 -1.50
N CYS A 410 -4.41 -0.22 -0.56
CA CYS A 410 -3.68 1.04 -0.53
C CYS A 410 -2.29 0.93 0.12
N THR A 411 -1.51 1.99 0.00
CA THR A 411 -0.22 2.13 0.70
C THR A 411 -0.37 2.95 1.99
N MET A 412 0.59 2.84 2.90
CA MET A 412 0.67 3.66 4.13
C MET A 412 0.74 5.15 3.82
N GLU A 413 1.38 5.54 2.72
CA GLU A 413 1.44 6.94 2.28
C GLU A 413 0.06 7.44 1.86
N GLU A 414 -0.65 6.65 1.05
CA GLU A 414 -1.98 7.01 0.57
C GLU A 414 -3.00 7.04 1.72
N ALA A 415 -2.94 6.08 2.63
CA ALA A 415 -3.71 6.08 3.87
C ALA A 415 -3.37 7.29 4.74
N GLY A 416 -2.08 7.62 4.88
CA GLY A 416 -1.63 8.78 5.65
C GLY A 416 -2.16 10.10 5.07
N LEU A 417 -2.10 10.28 3.75
CA LEU A 417 -2.66 11.46 3.08
C LEU A 417 -4.17 11.57 3.29
N ALA A 418 -4.91 10.47 3.15
CA ALA A 418 -6.34 10.46 3.38
C ALA A 418 -6.70 10.82 4.83
N LEU A 419 -5.97 10.26 5.80
CA LEU A 419 -6.16 10.56 7.22
C LEU A 419 -5.78 12.00 7.58
N VAL A 420 -4.79 12.59 6.89
CA VAL A 420 -4.45 14.00 7.04
C VAL A 420 -5.58 14.90 6.53
N CYS A 421 -6.19 14.59 5.38
CA CYS A 421 -7.36 15.32 4.89
C CYS A 421 -8.57 15.17 5.82
N ALA A 422 -8.77 13.97 6.40
CA ALA A 422 -9.83 13.69 7.36
C ALA A 422 -9.66 14.40 8.71
N HIS A 423 -8.41 14.70 9.12
CA HIS A 423 -8.11 15.34 10.39
C HIS A 423 -8.63 16.78 10.44
N ASN A 424 -9.14 17.23 11.60
CA ASN A 424 -9.77 18.55 11.76
C ASN A 424 -8.84 19.77 11.59
N ASP A 425 -7.54 19.59 11.84
CA ASP A 425 -6.52 20.62 11.67
C ASP A 425 -5.99 20.71 10.23
N ALA A 426 -6.54 21.65 9.44
CA ALA A 426 -6.15 21.94 8.05
C ALA A 426 -4.63 22.15 7.86
N ARG A 427 -3.91 22.59 8.89
CA ARG A 427 -2.45 22.82 8.82
C ARG A 427 -1.68 21.55 8.50
N LEU A 428 -2.20 20.38 8.87
CA LEU A 428 -1.56 19.11 8.54
C LEU A 428 -1.52 18.88 7.02
N ALA A 429 -2.63 19.15 6.33
CA ALA A 429 -2.71 19.03 4.86
C ALA A 429 -1.72 19.99 4.17
N VAL A 430 -1.61 21.23 4.66
CA VAL A 430 -0.66 22.23 4.14
C VAL A 430 0.79 21.80 4.36
N ARG A 431 1.13 21.30 5.56
CA ARG A 431 2.48 20.84 5.89
C ARG A 431 2.91 19.66 5.01
N VAL A 432 2.04 18.67 4.85
CA VAL A 432 2.33 17.50 4.00
C VAL A 432 2.40 17.88 2.53
N LYS A 433 1.58 18.83 2.07
CA LYS A 433 1.71 19.41 0.72
C LYS A 433 3.07 20.06 0.49
N ALA A 434 3.59 20.78 1.49
CA ALA A 434 4.90 21.43 1.39
C ALA A 434 6.06 20.43 1.42
N ARG A 435 5.94 19.37 2.23
CA ARG A 435 6.94 18.31 2.38
C ARG A 435 6.27 17.00 2.73
N ILE A 436 6.26 16.04 1.79
CA ILE A 436 5.65 14.72 2.00
C ILE A 436 6.25 13.99 3.22
N ASP A 437 7.56 14.15 3.48
CA ASP A 437 8.23 13.54 4.63
C ASP A 437 7.66 13.99 5.98
N ALA A 438 6.94 15.13 6.02
CA ALA A 438 6.25 15.59 7.22
C ALA A 438 5.21 14.57 7.71
N LEU A 439 4.67 13.74 6.81
CA LEU A 439 3.75 12.65 7.12
C LEU A 439 4.34 11.65 8.13
N TRP A 440 5.66 11.52 8.16
CA TRP A 440 6.39 10.52 8.96
C TRP A 440 6.97 11.09 10.27
N GLU A 441 6.78 12.37 10.56
CA GLU A 441 7.30 13.02 11.76
C GLU A 441 6.63 12.48 13.03
N LYS A 442 7.42 11.84 13.90
CA LYS A 442 6.96 11.26 15.17
C LYS A 442 7.17 12.16 16.40
N GLU A 443 8.11 13.11 16.34
CA GLU A 443 8.50 13.92 17.49
C GLU A 443 7.38 14.85 17.97
N GLY A 444 7.14 14.88 19.28
CA GLY A 444 6.16 15.76 19.92
C GLY A 444 4.73 15.57 19.38
N GLN A 445 4.25 16.58 18.65
CA GLN A 445 2.93 16.63 18.01
C GLN A 445 3.05 16.50 16.48
N GLY A 446 4.01 15.70 15.99
CA GLY A 446 4.23 15.42 14.58
C GLY A 446 3.03 14.76 13.88
N VAL A 447 2.97 14.86 12.55
CA VAL A 447 1.79 14.48 11.74
C VAL A 447 1.45 13.00 11.92
N TYR A 448 2.46 12.12 11.84
CA TYR A 448 2.30 10.67 12.00
C TYR A 448 1.59 10.33 13.31
N THR A 449 2.08 10.91 14.42
CA THR A 449 1.54 10.66 15.75
C THR A 449 0.09 11.13 15.87
N ARG A 450 -0.29 12.22 15.20
CA ARG A 450 -1.69 12.71 15.23
C ARG A 450 -2.66 11.78 14.49
N ILE A 451 -2.26 11.27 13.33
CA ILE A 451 -3.14 10.47 12.47
C ILE A 451 -3.16 8.97 12.82
N PHE A 452 -2.06 8.41 13.37
CA PHE A 452 -1.96 6.97 13.65
C PHE A 452 -2.01 6.57 15.13
N ARG A 453 -1.74 7.47 16.09
CA ARG A 453 -1.75 7.10 17.53
C ARG A 453 -3.11 6.65 18.02
N ARG A 454 -4.17 7.22 17.44
CA ARG A 454 -5.56 6.76 17.59
C ARG A 454 -6.12 6.49 16.20
N ALA A 455 -5.40 5.69 15.41
CA ALA A 455 -5.79 5.37 14.05
C ALA A 455 -7.26 4.92 14.01
N PRO A 456 -8.04 5.42 13.04
CA PRO A 456 -9.36 4.89 12.69
C PRO A 456 -9.32 3.37 12.45
N ASP A 457 -10.47 2.71 12.51
CA ASP A 457 -10.56 1.30 12.10
C ASP A 457 -10.19 1.15 10.61
N SER A 458 -9.68 -0.01 10.20
CA SER A 458 -9.35 -0.33 8.81
C SER A 458 -10.43 0.07 7.79
N ALA A 459 -11.72 -0.09 8.11
CA ALA A 459 -12.82 0.28 7.22
C ALA A 459 -12.88 1.80 7.01
N GLN A 460 -12.71 2.58 8.09
CA GLN A 460 -12.66 4.04 8.01
C GLN A 460 -11.43 4.51 7.23
N ILE A 461 -10.26 3.89 7.45
CA ILE A 461 -9.04 4.19 6.69
C ILE A 461 -9.29 3.93 5.20
N TRP A 462 -9.85 2.78 4.86
CA TRP A 462 -10.12 2.41 3.47
C TRP A 462 -11.13 3.34 2.81
N ARG A 463 -12.23 3.67 3.49
CA ARG A 463 -13.23 4.65 3.01
C ARG A 463 -12.62 6.04 2.82
N SER A 464 -11.74 6.47 3.73
CA SER A 464 -10.98 7.71 3.57
C SER A 464 -10.11 7.67 2.30
N VAL A 465 -9.39 6.57 2.04
CA VAL A 465 -8.61 6.45 0.80
C VAL A 465 -9.50 6.52 -0.43
N ARG A 466 -10.65 5.83 -0.42
CA ARG A 466 -11.61 5.88 -1.54
C ARG A 466 -12.14 7.30 -1.78
N LEU A 467 -12.52 8.01 -0.72
CA LEU A 467 -12.99 9.39 -0.84
C LEU A 467 -11.89 10.31 -1.40
N LEU A 468 -10.65 10.17 -0.94
CA LEU A 468 -9.53 10.95 -1.47
C LEU A 468 -9.33 10.69 -2.97
N ARG A 469 -9.47 9.44 -3.43
CA ARG A 469 -9.38 9.08 -4.85
C ARG A 469 -10.53 9.67 -5.66
N ASP A 470 -11.76 9.57 -5.16
CA ASP A 470 -12.95 10.14 -5.82
C ASP A 470 -12.83 11.67 -5.96
N VAL A 471 -12.33 12.33 -4.91
CA VAL A 471 -12.07 13.78 -4.94
C VAL A 471 -11.01 14.13 -5.97
N ARG A 472 -9.89 13.40 -6.01
CA ARG A 472 -8.82 13.64 -7.00
C ARG A 472 -9.31 13.41 -8.43
N GLU A 473 -10.08 12.35 -8.67
CA GLU A 473 -10.64 12.07 -10.00
C GLU A 473 -11.65 13.13 -10.44
N ALA A 474 -12.47 13.66 -9.52
CA ALA A 474 -13.36 14.78 -9.80
C ALA A 474 -12.57 16.07 -10.06
N LEU A 475 -11.54 16.34 -9.27
CA LEU A 475 -10.69 17.53 -9.42
C LEU A 475 -9.91 17.51 -10.74
N ASP A 476 -9.37 16.36 -11.15
CA ASP A 476 -8.68 16.18 -12.44
C ASP A 476 -9.60 16.43 -13.64
N ARG A 477 -10.91 16.20 -13.49
CA ARG A 477 -11.91 16.54 -14.51
C ARG A 477 -12.16 18.04 -14.55
N GLU A 478 -12.40 18.65 -13.39
CA GLU A 478 -12.60 20.09 -13.25
C GLU A 478 -11.40 20.91 -13.74
N GLU A 479 -10.17 20.50 -13.41
CA GLU A 479 -8.94 21.18 -13.82
C GLU A 479 -8.86 21.34 -15.35
N LYS A 480 -9.31 20.33 -16.11
CA LYS A 480 -9.33 20.34 -17.60
C LYS A 480 -10.34 21.33 -18.18
N GLU A 481 -11.32 21.76 -17.38
CA GLU A 481 -12.34 22.74 -17.72
C GLU A 481 -12.01 24.15 -17.25
N ARG A 482 -11.02 24.31 -16.36
CA ARG A 482 -10.56 25.62 -15.86
C ARG A 482 -9.43 26.20 -16.70
N ARG A 483 -9.25 27.52 -16.64
CA ARG A 483 -8.14 28.24 -17.27
C ARG A 483 -7.34 29.08 -16.29
N ASN A 484 -6.09 29.36 -16.68
CA ASN A 484 -5.22 30.33 -16.03
C ASN A 484 -5.12 30.10 -14.51
N ARG A 485 -5.48 31.12 -13.74
CA ARG A 485 -5.41 31.13 -12.28
C ARG A 485 -6.34 30.10 -11.62
N ALA A 486 -7.50 29.82 -12.20
CA ALA A 486 -8.41 28.80 -11.69
C ALA A 486 -7.84 27.38 -11.86
N ALA A 487 -7.13 27.12 -12.98
CA ALA A 487 -6.39 25.87 -13.14
C ALA A 487 -5.27 25.75 -12.10
N ALA A 488 -4.54 26.85 -11.82
CA ALA A 488 -3.53 26.85 -10.76
C ALA A 488 -4.12 26.63 -9.35
N VAL A 489 -5.35 27.10 -9.10
CA VAL A 489 -6.07 26.83 -7.84
C VAL A 489 -6.46 25.36 -7.74
N ALA A 490 -6.90 24.72 -8.82
CA ALA A 490 -7.15 23.28 -8.82
C ALA A 490 -5.86 22.48 -8.57
N GLU A 491 -4.79 22.77 -9.31
CA GLU A 491 -3.49 22.09 -9.21
C GLU A 491 -2.85 22.23 -7.83
N HIS A 492 -2.85 23.45 -7.27
CA HIS A 492 -2.19 23.72 -5.99
C HIS A 492 -3.15 23.63 -4.80
N GLY A 493 -4.46 23.59 -5.00
CA GLY A 493 -5.46 23.48 -3.94
C GLY A 493 -5.87 22.05 -3.59
N ASP A 494 -5.43 21.06 -4.36
CA ASP A 494 -5.81 19.64 -4.26
C ASP A 494 -6.01 19.09 -2.83
N LEU A 495 -5.00 19.13 -1.97
CA LEU A 495 -5.07 18.58 -0.60
C LEU A 495 -5.94 19.42 0.33
N LEU A 496 -6.01 20.75 0.11
CA LEU A 496 -6.86 21.63 0.91
C LEU A 496 -8.34 21.44 0.52
N LEU A 497 -8.62 21.32 -0.78
CA LEU A 497 -9.94 21.00 -1.31
C LEU A 497 -10.40 19.65 -0.76
N ALA A 498 -9.54 18.63 -0.84
CA ALA A 498 -9.83 17.32 -0.26
C ALA A 498 -10.14 17.45 1.24
N HIS A 499 -9.32 18.16 2.01
CA HIS A 499 -9.58 18.40 3.43
C HIS A 499 -10.96 19.06 3.67
N ILE A 500 -11.35 20.08 2.91
CA ILE A 500 -12.67 20.73 3.03
C ILE A 500 -13.80 19.73 2.73
N VAL A 501 -13.66 18.93 1.67
CA VAL A 501 -14.63 17.87 1.35
C VAL A 501 -14.76 16.90 2.52
N PHE A 502 -13.65 16.42 3.09
CA PHE A 502 -13.67 15.56 4.27
C PHE A 502 -14.38 16.20 5.47
N GLN A 503 -14.13 17.48 5.75
CA GLN A 503 -14.79 18.18 6.87
C GLN A 503 -16.29 18.39 6.62
N ARG A 504 -16.70 18.65 5.37
CA ARG A 504 -18.11 18.85 5.01
C ARG A 504 -18.91 17.55 5.05
N VAL A 505 -18.28 16.44 4.67
CA VAL A 505 -18.87 15.11 4.77
C VAL A 505 -18.96 14.74 6.24
N GLY A 506 -17.89 14.93 7.01
CA GLY A 506 -17.84 14.50 8.41
C GLY A 506 -17.50 13.01 8.50
N LEU A 507 -16.90 12.63 9.62
CA LEU A 507 -16.40 11.25 9.82
C LEU A 507 -17.54 10.23 10.01
N ASP A 508 -18.75 10.68 10.36
CA ASP A 508 -19.88 9.81 10.65
C ASP A 508 -20.35 9.05 9.40
N HIS A 509 -20.30 9.68 8.22
CA HIS A 509 -20.60 9.01 6.94
C HIS A 509 -19.55 7.95 6.55
N LEU A 510 -18.36 7.99 7.15
CA LEU A 510 -17.36 6.92 6.97
C LEU A 510 -17.72 5.66 7.76
N ASP A 511 -18.76 5.70 8.61
CA ASP A 511 -19.30 4.56 9.36
C ASP A 511 -20.64 4.03 8.81
N ASP A 512 -21.19 4.66 7.76
CA ASP A 512 -22.47 4.29 7.13
C ASP A 512 -22.49 2.88 6.54
N THR A 513 -23.69 2.36 6.22
CA THR A 513 -23.82 1.09 5.48
C THR A 513 -23.23 1.20 4.07
N THR A 514 -22.92 0.06 3.44
CA THR A 514 -22.33 0.04 2.08
C THR A 514 -23.22 0.74 1.04
N GLU A 515 -24.55 0.60 1.16
CA GLU A 515 -25.51 1.20 0.24
C GLU A 515 -25.57 2.73 0.38
N GLU A 516 -25.61 3.23 1.62
CA GLU A 516 -25.55 4.67 1.92
C GLU A 516 -24.23 5.28 1.44
N TRP A 517 -23.12 4.56 1.62
CA TRP A 517 -21.81 4.97 1.14
C TRP A 517 -21.73 5.11 -0.38
N ASP A 518 -22.26 4.16 -1.15
CA ASP A 518 -22.23 4.22 -2.62
C ASP A 518 -23.14 5.33 -3.15
N SER A 519 -24.30 5.56 -2.54
CA SER A 519 -25.16 6.71 -2.85
C SER A 519 -24.44 8.03 -2.57
N PHE A 520 -23.72 8.12 -1.46
CA PHE A 520 -22.92 9.30 -1.11
C PHE A 520 -21.80 9.56 -2.13
N ARG A 521 -21.07 8.52 -2.57
CA ARG A 521 -20.00 8.65 -3.58
C ARG A 521 -20.48 9.29 -4.89
N ALA A 522 -21.73 9.06 -5.28
CA ALA A 522 -22.32 9.69 -6.47
C ALA A 522 -22.45 11.23 -6.35
N SER A 523 -22.52 11.77 -5.13
CA SER A 523 -22.61 13.21 -4.86
C SER A 523 -21.24 13.93 -4.83
N VAL A 524 -20.14 13.19 -4.67
CA VAL A 524 -18.79 13.74 -4.50
C VAL A 524 -18.37 14.67 -5.66
N PRO A 525 -18.60 14.34 -6.94
CA PRO A 525 -18.21 15.23 -8.04
C PRO A 525 -18.84 16.63 -7.94
N GLY A 526 -20.14 16.71 -7.63
CA GLY A 526 -20.83 18.00 -7.48
C GLY A 526 -20.31 18.82 -6.29
N LEU A 527 -19.98 18.15 -5.19
CA LEU A 527 -19.37 18.80 -4.03
C LEU A 527 -17.96 19.33 -4.34
N VAL A 528 -17.17 18.60 -5.12
CA VAL A 528 -15.84 19.05 -5.57
C VAL A 528 -15.95 20.29 -6.43
N THR A 529 -16.90 20.34 -7.38
CA THR A 529 -17.16 21.52 -8.21
C THR A 529 -17.53 22.74 -7.35
N ASP A 530 -18.44 22.59 -6.38
CA ASP A 530 -18.85 23.67 -5.47
C ASP A 530 -17.67 24.20 -4.62
N VAL A 531 -16.92 23.29 -3.99
CA VAL A 531 -15.75 23.66 -3.16
C VAL A 531 -14.67 24.34 -4.01
N LEU A 532 -14.43 23.86 -5.24
CA LEU A 532 -13.46 24.47 -6.15
C LEU A 532 -13.87 25.89 -6.54
N ASP A 533 -15.15 26.11 -6.89
CA ASP A 533 -15.68 27.44 -7.23
C ASP A 533 -15.49 28.41 -6.06
N ARG A 534 -15.80 27.97 -4.83
CA ARG A 534 -15.56 28.77 -3.62
C ARG A 534 -14.09 29.06 -3.37
N LEU A 535 -13.21 28.07 -3.57
CA LEU A 535 -11.77 28.28 -3.41
C LEU A 535 -11.25 29.33 -4.39
N ILE A 536 -11.65 29.27 -5.66
CA ILE A 536 -11.24 30.25 -6.69
C ILE A 536 -11.68 31.64 -6.28
N SER A 537 -12.95 31.83 -5.92
CA SER A 537 -13.49 33.13 -5.53
C SER A 537 -12.86 33.65 -4.23
N TYR A 538 -12.71 32.81 -3.20
CA TYR A 538 -12.21 33.27 -1.91
C TYR A 538 -10.71 33.53 -1.87
N VAL A 539 -9.93 32.84 -2.71
CA VAL A 539 -8.52 33.21 -2.89
C VAL A 539 -8.41 34.64 -3.45
N ASP A 540 -9.25 35.01 -4.40
CA ASP A 540 -9.26 36.34 -4.99
C ASP A 540 -9.81 37.40 -4.04
N ILE A 541 -10.87 37.09 -3.28
CA ILE A 541 -11.48 38.01 -2.32
C ILE A 541 -10.56 38.29 -1.13
N GLU A 542 -9.93 37.27 -0.55
CA GLU A 542 -9.13 37.40 0.68
C GLU A 542 -7.71 37.91 0.42
N PHE A 543 -7.11 37.51 -0.71
CA PHE A 543 -5.69 37.77 -0.97
C PHE A 543 -5.44 38.63 -2.22
N GLY A 544 -6.49 38.96 -2.97
CA GLY A 544 -6.42 39.71 -4.22
C GLY A 544 -6.10 38.83 -5.43
N SER A 545 -6.56 39.27 -6.60
CA SER A 545 -6.40 38.60 -7.90
C SER A 545 -4.95 38.48 -8.39
N ASN A 546 -4.02 39.26 -7.79
CA ASN A 546 -2.58 39.22 -8.09
C ASN A 546 -1.77 38.35 -7.11
N SER A 547 -2.41 37.66 -6.17
CA SER A 547 -1.69 36.85 -5.18
C SER A 547 -1.01 35.62 -5.80
N PHE A 548 0.14 35.20 -5.27
CA PHE A 548 0.81 33.99 -5.76
C PHE A 548 0.10 32.73 -5.25
N ILE A 549 -0.60 32.03 -6.15
CA ILE A 549 -1.43 30.85 -5.81
C ILE A 549 -0.62 29.79 -5.05
N ARG A 550 0.54 29.40 -5.59
CA ARG A 550 1.38 28.37 -4.97
C ARG A 550 1.80 28.72 -3.54
N SER A 551 2.16 29.97 -3.25
CA SER A 551 2.57 30.37 -1.90
C SER A 551 1.39 30.51 -0.94
N THR A 552 0.20 30.83 -1.44
CA THR A 552 -1.04 30.83 -0.66
C THR A 552 -1.36 29.43 -0.15
N PHE A 553 -1.32 28.40 -1.01
CA PHE A 553 -1.59 27.01 -0.61
C PHE A 553 -0.45 26.33 0.19
N LEU A 554 0.69 27.01 0.37
CA LEU A 554 1.78 26.57 1.25
C LEU A 554 1.80 27.34 2.58
N ASN A 555 0.89 28.31 2.79
CA ASN A 555 0.82 29.10 4.01
C ASN A 555 -0.33 28.61 4.91
N GLU A 556 0.03 28.13 6.10
CA GLU A 556 -0.91 27.55 7.07
C GLU A 556 -2.02 28.52 7.50
N ASP A 557 -1.71 29.79 7.73
CA ASP A 557 -2.69 30.78 8.19
C ASP A 557 -3.68 31.16 7.10
N ARG A 558 -3.21 31.33 5.86
CA ARG A 558 -4.07 31.61 4.71
C ARG A 558 -5.02 30.44 4.42
N CYS A 559 -4.49 29.22 4.43
CA CYS A 559 -5.31 28.02 4.21
C CYS A 559 -6.36 27.84 5.31
N ARG A 560 -6.00 28.07 6.58
CA ARG A 560 -6.94 28.02 7.72
C ARG A 560 -8.08 29.03 7.58
N LEU A 561 -7.79 30.24 7.09
CA LEU A 561 -8.81 31.26 6.81
C LEU A 561 -9.79 30.79 5.73
N LEU A 562 -9.27 30.29 4.60
CA LEU A 562 -10.09 29.76 3.50
C LEU A 562 -10.99 28.61 3.95
N VAL A 563 -10.43 27.62 4.66
CA VAL A 563 -11.20 26.46 5.17
C VAL A 563 -12.33 26.91 6.07
N ARG A 564 -12.05 27.80 7.03
CA ARG A 564 -13.08 28.31 7.95
C ARG A 564 -14.21 28.98 7.18
N ARG A 565 -13.89 29.86 6.23
CA ARG A 565 -14.88 30.62 5.47
C ARG A 565 -15.74 29.69 4.59
N ILE A 566 -15.11 28.76 3.88
CA ILE A 566 -15.81 27.83 2.99
C ILE A 566 -16.71 26.88 3.78
N LEU A 567 -16.26 26.36 4.93
CA LEU A 567 -17.09 25.48 5.74
C LEU A 567 -18.30 26.22 6.33
N THR A 568 -18.12 27.45 6.83
CA THR A 568 -19.25 28.28 7.29
C THR A 568 -20.27 28.51 6.17
N ASP A 569 -19.82 28.88 4.98
CA ASP A 569 -20.67 29.05 3.81
C ASP A 569 -21.47 27.79 3.43
N LEU A 570 -20.81 26.63 3.46
CA LEU A 570 -21.42 25.34 3.13
C LEU A 570 -22.42 24.89 4.21
N GLU A 571 -22.18 25.23 5.47
CA GLU A 571 -23.09 24.99 6.60
C GLU A 571 -24.34 25.89 6.51
N GLU A 572 -24.17 27.14 6.10
CA GLU A 572 -25.26 28.11 5.93
C GLU A 572 -26.06 27.88 4.63
N GLY A 573 -25.61 26.98 3.75
CA GLY A 573 -26.26 26.71 2.47
C GLY A 573 -26.18 27.88 1.49
N ALA A 574 -25.17 28.74 1.62
CA ALA A 574 -24.97 29.86 0.72
C ALA A 574 -24.71 29.33 -0.71
N PRO A 575 -25.28 29.93 -1.77
CA PRO A 575 -25.00 29.49 -3.14
C PRO A 575 -23.51 29.70 -3.48
N PRO A 576 -22.92 28.85 -4.35
CA PRO A 576 -21.53 29.04 -4.79
C PRO A 576 -21.36 30.42 -5.44
N PRO A 577 -20.28 31.15 -5.12
CA PRO A 577 -19.99 32.41 -5.77
C PRO A 577 -19.79 32.20 -7.28
N GLN A 578 -20.26 33.15 -8.09
CA GLN A 578 -20.04 33.09 -9.53
C GLN A 578 -18.55 33.29 -9.84
N VAL A 579 -17.93 32.23 -10.36
CA VAL A 579 -16.57 32.29 -10.89
C VAL A 579 -16.60 33.09 -12.21
N PRO A 580 -15.76 34.13 -12.37
CA PRO A 580 -15.69 34.91 -13.61
C PRO A 580 -15.53 34.04 -14.87
N ASP A 581 -16.19 34.41 -15.96
CA ASP A 581 -16.17 33.66 -17.23
C ASP A 581 -14.75 33.47 -17.79
N ASP A 582 -13.83 34.41 -17.54
CA ASP A 582 -12.42 34.35 -17.92
C ASP A 582 -11.68 33.13 -17.33
N TYR A 583 -12.23 32.50 -16.29
CA TYR A 583 -11.68 31.31 -15.64
C TYR A 583 -12.31 29.99 -16.12
N ARG A 584 -13.37 30.05 -16.93
CA ARG A 584 -14.02 28.89 -17.55
C ARG A 584 -13.55 28.72 -19.00
N ARG A 585 -13.48 27.47 -19.46
CA ARG A 585 -13.16 27.17 -20.86
C ARG A 585 -14.37 27.50 -21.74
N GLU A 586 -14.31 28.57 -22.52
CA GLU A 586 -15.31 28.81 -23.56
C GLU A 586 -15.36 27.63 -24.56
N GLU A 587 -16.57 27.18 -24.92
CA GLU A 587 -16.86 26.36 -26.11
C GLU A 587 -16.62 27.14 -27.42
N ASN A 588 -15.53 27.90 -27.53
CA ASN A 588 -15.16 28.54 -28.78
C ASN A 588 -14.30 27.60 -29.62
N SER A 589 -14.90 26.47 -30.03
CA SER A 589 -14.51 25.82 -31.29
C SER A 589 -15.19 26.57 -32.43
N LYS A 590 -14.69 27.76 -32.78
CA LYS A 590 -14.77 28.11 -34.20
C LYS A 590 -13.95 27.04 -34.93
N PRO A 591 -14.53 26.29 -35.88
CA PRO A 591 -13.77 25.29 -36.61
C PRO A 591 -12.55 26.00 -37.17
N ARG A 592 -11.36 25.43 -36.92
CA ARG A 592 -10.11 25.94 -37.50
C ARG A 592 -10.39 26.13 -38.99
N ARG A 593 -10.30 27.38 -39.48
CA ARG A 593 -10.44 27.67 -40.92
C ARG A 593 -9.61 26.61 -41.68
N PRO A 594 -10.23 25.86 -42.60
CA PRO A 594 -9.52 24.81 -43.31
C PRO A 594 -8.29 25.39 -44.03
N ASN A 595 -7.21 24.62 -44.09
CA ASN A 595 -5.94 25.07 -44.66
C ASN A 595 -6.14 25.56 -46.10
N THR A 596 -5.79 26.83 -46.37
CA THR A 596 -5.91 27.48 -47.69
C THR A 596 -5.41 26.62 -48.85
N VAL A 597 -4.25 25.97 -48.70
CA VAL A 597 -3.68 25.11 -49.75
C VAL A 597 -4.55 23.86 -49.96
N ALA A 598 -5.05 23.27 -48.88
CA ALA A 598 -5.94 22.12 -48.98
C ALA A 598 -7.26 22.50 -49.65
N VAL A 599 -7.85 23.65 -49.29
CA VAL A 599 -9.08 24.16 -49.92
C VAL A 599 -8.92 24.33 -51.43
N LEU A 600 -7.82 24.95 -51.88
CA LEU A 600 -7.57 25.17 -53.30
C LEU A 600 -7.30 23.89 -54.08
N VAL A 601 -6.56 22.94 -53.48
CA VAL A 601 -6.29 21.63 -54.09
C VAL A 601 -7.58 20.81 -54.21
N ASP A 602 -8.39 20.79 -53.15
CA ASP A 602 -9.61 19.97 -53.09
C ASP A 602 -10.72 20.48 -54.01
N ALA A 603 -10.71 21.78 -54.30
CA ALA A 603 -11.63 22.41 -55.24
C ALA A 603 -11.07 22.51 -56.68
N ASP A 604 -9.85 22.00 -56.92
CA ASP A 604 -9.12 22.14 -58.19
C ASP A 604 -9.12 23.59 -58.73
N ARG A 605 -9.07 24.57 -57.81
CA ARG A 605 -9.30 25.99 -58.11
C ARG A 605 -8.13 26.62 -58.88
N VAL A 606 -6.91 26.12 -58.65
CA VAL A 606 -5.69 26.54 -59.32
C VAL A 606 -5.11 25.33 -60.05
N PRO A 607 -5.04 25.36 -61.40
CA PRO A 607 -4.58 24.20 -62.15
C PRO A 607 -3.10 23.92 -61.89
N GLU A 608 -2.73 22.64 -61.90
CA GLU A 608 -1.33 22.24 -61.83
C GLU A 608 -0.55 22.86 -63.00
N GLY A 609 0.61 23.47 -62.70
CA GLY A 609 1.39 24.22 -63.67
C GLY A 609 1.06 25.72 -63.75
N ALA A 610 0.08 26.23 -62.98
CA ALA A 610 -0.22 27.65 -62.95
C ALA A 610 0.97 28.48 -62.46
N GLU A 611 1.27 29.58 -63.14
CA GLU A 611 2.28 30.54 -62.71
C GLU A 611 1.75 31.42 -61.58
N LEU A 612 2.58 31.59 -60.54
CA LEU A 612 2.33 32.40 -59.37
C LEU A 612 3.39 33.49 -59.28
N ARG A 613 2.95 34.69 -58.91
CA ARG A 613 3.84 35.83 -58.67
C ARG A 613 3.89 36.18 -57.20
N PHE A 614 5.09 36.50 -56.74
CA PHE A 614 5.30 37.01 -55.40
C PHE A 614 4.80 38.45 -55.31
N VAL A 615 4.01 38.74 -54.27
CA VAL A 615 3.50 40.08 -53.95
C VAL A 615 3.95 40.42 -52.53
N GLY A 616 4.74 41.49 -52.41
CA GLY A 616 5.13 42.04 -51.11
C GLY A 616 3.90 42.53 -50.35
N ALA A 617 3.96 42.64 -49.01
CA ALA A 617 2.88 43.26 -48.26
C ALA A 617 3.43 44.45 -47.51
N GLY A 618 2.96 45.61 -47.93
CA GLY A 618 3.30 46.88 -47.33
C GLY A 618 4.71 47.34 -47.74
N ALA A 619 4.90 48.66 -47.59
CA ALA A 619 6.09 49.35 -48.06
C ALA A 619 7.40 48.80 -47.46
N GLY A 620 7.40 48.33 -46.21
CA GLY A 620 8.61 47.87 -45.52
C GLY A 620 9.17 46.54 -46.04
N GLU A 621 8.31 45.62 -46.49
CA GLU A 621 8.78 44.37 -47.09
C GLU A 621 9.16 44.55 -48.57
N GLU A 622 8.39 45.38 -49.28
CA GLU A 622 8.70 45.72 -50.68
C GLU A 622 10.06 46.42 -50.79
N GLU A 623 10.34 47.38 -49.91
CA GLU A 623 11.63 48.08 -49.86
C GLU A 623 12.78 47.13 -49.49
N ALA A 624 12.59 46.29 -48.46
CA ALA A 624 13.62 45.36 -48.01
C ALA A 624 14.00 44.28 -49.04
N LEU A 625 13.04 43.86 -49.86
CA LEU A 625 13.27 42.82 -50.87
C LEU A 625 13.55 43.38 -52.27
N ALA A 626 13.36 44.68 -52.52
CA ALA A 626 13.42 45.29 -53.86
C ALA A 626 14.73 45.00 -54.61
N GLU A 627 15.88 45.30 -54.00
CA GLU A 627 17.19 45.12 -54.63
C GLU A 627 17.48 43.63 -54.90
N TRP A 628 17.12 42.77 -53.93
CA TRP A 628 17.32 41.32 -54.04
C TRP A 628 16.40 40.67 -55.08
N LEU A 629 15.15 41.09 -55.20
CA LEU A 629 14.22 40.59 -56.21
C LEU A 629 14.57 41.10 -57.62
N ALA A 630 15.04 42.35 -57.74
CA ALA A 630 15.48 42.92 -59.01
C ALA A 630 16.70 42.20 -59.61
N ALA A 631 17.57 41.63 -58.75
CA ALA A 631 18.77 40.93 -59.18
C ALA A 631 18.51 39.61 -59.95
N ASP A 632 17.34 38.97 -59.77
CA ASP A 632 16.96 37.78 -60.54
C ASP A 632 15.43 37.70 -60.65
N ALA A 633 14.92 37.92 -61.87
CA ALA A 633 13.50 37.91 -62.18
C ALA A 633 12.80 36.58 -61.86
N ARG A 634 13.54 35.46 -61.72
CA ARG A 634 12.98 34.16 -61.33
C ARG A 634 12.62 34.11 -59.85
N ARG A 635 13.13 35.01 -59.01
CA ARG A 635 12.86 35.03 -57.56
C ARG A 635 11.41 35.39 -57.24
N THR A 636 10.74 36.14 -58.12
CA THR A 636 9.33 36.50 -57.97
C THR A 636 8.37 35.48 -58.58
N GLN A 637 8.87 34.37 -59.15
CA GLN A 637 8.07 33.40 -59.89
C GLN A 637 8.07 32.04 -59.19
N ALA A 638 6.89 31.43 -59.09
CA ALA A 638 6.72 30.04 -58.66
C ALA A 638 5.65 29.36 -59.50
N THR A 639 5.66 28.04 -59.55
CA THR A 639 4.64 27.24 -60.23
C THR A 639 3.82 26.44 -59.23
N TRP A 640 2.50 26.43 -59.38
CA TRP A 640 1.60 25.62 -58.56
C TRP A 640 1.73 24.14 -58.90
N THR A 641 1.88 23.31 -57.88
CA THR A 641 2.14 21.85 -58.04
C THR A 641 0.95 20.97 -57.69
N GLY A 642 -0.18 21.55 -57.24
CA GLY A 642 -1.36 20.78 -56.80
C GLY A 642 -1.16 19.95 -55.52
N GLN A 643 -0.02 20.06 -54.82
CA GLN A 643 0.26 19.25 -53.62
C GLN A 643 -0.12 19.98 -52.32
N ARG A 644 -0.79 19.28 -51.40
CA ARG A 644 -1.25 19.84 -50.11
C ARG A 644 -0.14 20.35 -49.17
N GLY A 645 1.11 19.90 -49.33
CA GLY A 645 2.23 20.24 -48.44
C GLY A 645 3.16 21.32 -49.00
N LYS A 646 3.91 20.98 -50.05
CA LYS A 646 4.86 21.88 -50.72
C LYS A 646 4.31 22.30 -52.08
N ALA A 647 3.27 23.14 -52.02
CA ALA A 647 2.46 23.49 -53.17
C ALA A 647 3.18 24.34 -54.24
N LEU A 648 4.32 24.95 -53.92
CA LEU A 648 5.04 25.85 -54.81
C LEU A 648 6.35 25.24 -55.30
N LEU A 649 6.62 25.29 -56.60
CA LEU A 649 7.92 25.05 -57.20
C LEU A 649 8.56 26.41 -57.49
N TRP A 650 9.65 26.77 -56.81
CA TRP A 650 10.27 28.09 -56.97
C TRP A 650 11.17 28.14 -58.21
N ALA A 651 11.01 29.16 -59.06
CA ALA A 651 11.72 29.22 -60.34
C ALA A 651 13.23 29.54 -60.19
N ALA A 652 13.66 30.08 -59.05
CA ALA A 652 15.07 30.41 -58.83
C ALA A 652 15.95 29.16 -58.56
N ASP A 653 15.40 28.13 -57.92
CA ASP A 653 16.16 26.93 -57.50
C ASP A 653 15.53 25.59 -57.89
N ASN A 654 14.36 25.59 -58.53
CA ASN A 654 13.57 24.41 -58.90
C ASN A 654 13.26 23.47 -57.73
N ARG A 655 13.19 23.97 -56.50
CA ARG A 655 12.80 23.19 -55.32
C ARG A 655 11.37 23.50 -54.90
N ARG A 656 10.76 22.54 -54.21
CA ARG A 656 9.40 22.66 -53.71
C ARG A 656 9.35 23.21 -52.29
N TYR A 657 8.42 24.12 -52.06
CA TYR A 657 8.21 24.81 -50.80
C TYR A 657 6.72 24.92 -50.46
N SER A 658 6.41 25.04 -49.17
CA SER A 658 5.10 25.56 -48.76
C SER A 658 5.08 27.09 -48.99
N PRO A 659 3.91 27.72 -49.19
CA PRO A 659 3.82 29.16 -49.37
C PRO A 659 4.52 29.95 -48.26
N THR A 660 4.30 29.61 -46.99
CA THR A 660 4.99 30.27 -45.85
C THR A 660 6.48 29.96 -45.83
N GLY A 661 6.88 28.72 -46.07
CA GLY A 661 8.29 28.32 -46.04
C GLY A 661 9.12 29.01 -47.12
N LEU A 662 8.53 29.26 -48.30
CA LEU A 662 9.20 29.97 -49.38
C LEU A 662 9.44 31.45 -49.01
N VAL A 663 8.43 32.14 -48.47
CA VAL A 663 8.58 33.55 -48.07
C VAL A 663 9.64 33.71 -46.98
N GLN A 664 9.62 32.86 -45.95
CA GLN A 664 10.67 32.86 -44.92
C GLN A 664 12.06 32.50 -45.47
N HIS A 665 12.13 31.69 -46.53
CA HIS A 665 13.38 31.41 -47.20
C HIS A 665 13.88 32.63 -47.99
N MET A 666 13.00 33.31 -48.72
CA MET A 666 13.30 34.54 -49.44
C MET A 666 13.79 35.65 -48.51
N TRP A 667 13.13 35.86 -47.37
CA TRP A 667 13.57 36.86 -46.37
C TRP A 667 14.96 36.58 -45.81
N ARG A 668 15.29 35.31 -45.57
CA ARG A 668 16.64 34.92 -45.13
C ARG A 668 17.70 35.15 -46.20
N LEU A 669 17.38 34.86 -47.47
CA LEU A 669 18.28 35.10 -48.59
C LEU A 669 18.45 36.59 -48.92
N ALA A 670 17.46 37.41 -48.60
CA ALA A 670 17.51 38.87 -48.71
C ALA A 670 18.11 39.56 -47.47
N GLU A 671 18.54 38.79 -46.46
CA GLU A 671 19.15 39.30 -45.21
C GLU A 671 18.31 40.35 -44.47
N TRP A 672 16.97 40.23 -44.53
CA TRP A 672 16.07 41.18 -43.89
C TRP A 672 15.98 40.96 -42.37
N ASN A 673 16.87 41.62 -41.63
CA ASN A 673 17.00 41.47 -40.16
C ASN A 673 15.77 41.94 -39.35
N ALA A 674 14.91 42.78 -39.93
CA ALA A 674 13.69 43.28 -39.28
C ALA A 674 12.43 42.47 -39.65
N ALA A 675 12.58 41.32 -40.33
CA ALA A 675 11.46 40.50 -40.76
C ALA A 675 10.63 39.95 -39.56
N PRO A 676 9.29 39.92 -39.64
CA PRO A 676 8.44 39.31 -38.62
C PRO A 676 8.74 37.82 -38.39
N VAL A 677 8.54 37.33 -37.16
CA VAL A 677 8.75 35.92 -36.79
C VAL A 677 7.75 34.97 -37.50
N ALA A 678 6.59 35.50 -37.90
CA ALA A 678 5.53 34.73 -38.56
C ALA A 678 5.00 35.44 -39.81
N VAL A 679 4.67 34.66 -40.84
CA VAL A 679 4.09 35.16 -42.10
C VAL A 679 3.01 34.22 -42.63
N GLN A 680 1.93 34.80 -43.13
CA GLN A 680 0.93 34.07 -43.90
C GLN A 680 1.36 34.04 -45.37
N GLY A 681 2.14 33.03 -45.76
CA GLY A 681 2.74 32.95 -47.09
C GLY A 681 1.71 32.89 -48.23
N THR A 682 0.52 32.35 -47.99
CA THR A 682 -0.55 32.28 -49.00
C THR A 682 -1.09 33.66 -49.41
N LYS A 683 -0.88 34.71 -48.61
CA LYS A 683 -1.19 36.09 -49.03
C LYS A 683 -0.15 36.70 -49.97
N ARG A 684 1.01 36.05 -50.13
CA ARG A 684 2.19 36.61 -50.82
C ARG A 684 2.39 36.02 -52.20
N TRP A 685 1.51 35.12 -52.60
CA TRP A 685 1.52 34.48 -53.89
C TRP A 685 0.17 34.70 -54.53
N GLU A 686 0.19 35.30 -55.71
CA GLU A 686 -1.01 35.54 -56.52
C GLU A 686 -0.95 34.77 -57.82
N VAL A 687 -2.11 34.33 -58.29
CA VAL A 687 -2.30 33.93 -59.68
C VAL A 687 -2.57 35.22 -60.47
N PRO A 688 -1.73 35.57 -61.47
CA PRO A 688 -1.90 36.81 -62.23
C PRO A 688 -3.32 36.99 -62.75
N GLY A 689 -3.99 38.08 -62.35
CA GLY A 689 -5.36 38.40 -62.77
C GLY A 689 -6.47 37.66 -62.02
N GLN A 690 -6.17 36.78 -61.06
CA GLN A 690 -7.17 36.07 -60.23
C GLN A 690 -7.05 36.37 -58.73
N GLY A 691 -5.95 36.97 -58.27
CA GLY A 691 -5.73 37.37 -56.88
C GLY A 691 -4.87 36.38 -56.10
N THR A 692 -4.75 36.63 -54.78
CA THR A 692 -3.90 35.85 -53.89
C THR A 692 -4.49 34.47 -53.59
N LEU A 693 -3.64 33.50 -53.20
CA LEU A 693 -4.11 32.17 -52.82
C LEU A 693 -5.12 32.21 -51.65
N VAL A 694 -5.04 33.21 -50.76
CA VAL A 694 -6.04 33.38 -49.69
C VAL A 694 -7.37 33.85 -50.23
N GLU A 695 -7.39 34.85 -51.11
CA GLU A 695 -8.63 35.37 -51.71
C GLU A 695 -9.34 34.29 -52.51
N LEU A 696 -8.58 33.52 -53.30
CA LEU A 696 -9.11 32.38 -54.06
C LEU A 696 -9.72 31.30 -53.16
N ALA A 697 -9.12 31.03 -52.00
CA ALA A 697 -9.67 30.06 -51.06
C ALA A 697 -10.91 30.60 -50.33
N GLU A 698 -10.96 31.90 -50.06
CA GLU A 698 -12.14 32.55 -49.47
C GLU A 698 -13.32 32.63 -50.47
N GLU A 699 -13.07 32.71 -51.78
CA GLU A 699 -14.10 32.51 -52.81
C GLU A 699 -14.65 31.09 -52.79
N VAL A 700 -13.79 30.07 -52.81
CA VAL A 700 -14.20 28.66 -52.79
C VAL A 700 -15.02 28.31 -51.55
N LEU A 701 -14.63 28.84 -50.38
CA LEU A 701 -15.38 28.60 -49.15
C LEU A 701 -16.75 29.30 -49.17
N ARG A 702 -16.84 30.54 -49.69
CA ARG A 702 -18.11 31.24 -49.86
C ARG A 702 -19.05 30.52 -50.84
N GLU A 703 -18.51 29.96 -51.92
CA GLU A 703 -19.28 29.18 -52.90
C GLU A 703 -19.83 27.87 -52.31
N ARG A 704 -19.05 27.21 -51.43
CA ARG A 704 -19.48 26.01 -50.69
C ARG A 704 -20.57 26.33 -49.67
N ASP A 705 -20.41 27.39 -48.89
CA ASP A 705 -21.40 27.82 -47.89
C ASP A 705 -22.75 28.20 -48.54
N LEU A 706 -22.74 28.67 -49.80
CA LEU A 706 -23.95 28.96 -50.58
C LEU A 706 -24.64 27.72 -51.19
N HIS A 707 -23.94 26.58 -51.28
CA HIS A 707 -24.50 25.31 -51.78
C HIS A 707 -24.98 24.38 -50.66
N GLU A 708 -24.57 24.62 -49.41
CA GLU A 708 -25.01 23.87 -48.22
C GLU A 708 -26.19 24.54 -47.48
N LEU A 709 -26.63 25.73 -47.94
CA LEU A 709 -27.89 26.43 -47.58
C LEU A 709 -28.97 26.15 -48.63
#